data_AF-A0A7Y2YZV7-F1
#
_entry.id   AF-A0A7Y2YZV7-F1
#
_cell.length_a   1.000
_cell.length_b   1.000
_cell.length_c   1.000
_cell.angle_alpha   90.00
_cell.angle_beta   90.00
_cell.angle_gamma   90.00
#
_symmetry.space_group_name_H-M   'P 1'
#
loop_
_entity.id
_entity.type
_entity.pdbx_description
1 polymer ?
#
loop_
_entity_poly.entity_id
_entity_poly.type
_entity_poly.pdbx_seq_one_letter_code
_entity_poly.pdbx_strand_id
1 'polypeptide(L)'
;MREIYSGQSKIQQQAVSGPGELVDRDGQTFYKITNYHSMRPFFITLVSGSDHWMFVSSTGGLTCGRRNPENALFPYYTDDKIHDAHSTTGPHTAILAERDGKTFLWKPFACDTTVYAVERNLYKNQPGTVLLFEEVNHDLGLEFTYSWSSSERFGFVRKSVIRNMGSGDCQVKVLDGLRNLLPYGVNRESQTSLSTLVDAYKQAESIPELSMGIHTLSSILTDRAEPSEALKATVTWSMGLDRPKLLLSEDQFAAFCAGDELRSESFKKGQRGAFYVHSSLELPPGSEKSWYLLSDINQGPSDLARLSDEIGQGIAPGEIEKDIEAGTRRLLELVGSADGCQYSSDALVTARHFSNTLFNIMRGGTFYRDYEFPLADFIEFVGAWNTPLRQQAEALLADQKTSVSLPEVSELARDSGNADLERMALEYLPLIFSRRHGDPSRPWNHFSIDIKNEDGSDKLHYQGNWRDIFQNWEALAISYPEYIENFIAKFVNASTPDGYNPYRISRDGVDWETLEPDNPWSNIGYWGDHQINYLTKLLEFSLHYHPEKLIGFLSRDLFVYANVPYRLKGYAALVNDPRNTVIFDDEKAAAIDRRVAQTGSDGKLLTLADGVIYKVSLLEKLLVSTLSKLGNLVPGGGIWMNTQRPEWNDANNALVGYGLSMVTLCYLRRFLVLLEGLLDEDTQQSYSISSEVLDYFRGLDEALKKHGSMLENPMSGHDRKVFMDELGELGENYRETVYTGFCGRKDVLEKSQLLSFIRQALKFLDHTIAANRRADGLFHSYNLIEFGDERYDVEYLYEMLEGQVAVLSSGFLKPGESLKLLDALKASSIYREDQNSYLLYPDKKLPLFLEKNVIDKAIIESSEWLRRELASGRSTVVEQDANGKVHFNGRFRNAGDLRAALEKESGTSQQDVDALCEIFDEVFDHRRFTGRSGSMYKYEGLGSIYWHMVSKLVLAAGEVIGTASDNGLDEALIDRLAVHFDEIKDGLGLHKTPALYGAFPIDPYSHTPSFCGVQQPGMTGQVKEDVISRFSELGVKVRAGEIEFAPIILKREEFTTHAVNWTFQVGGEAQFENLQPGSMAFTLCGVPVIYRLAESCAITVITANGDPIKTEGSKLDVRWSRSLFERDGRVRKLVVDIPETTVRQ
;
A
#
# COMPACT_ATOMS: atom_id res chain seq x y z
N MET A 1 15.40 28.28 32.59
CA MET A 1 14.76 27.02 33.02
C MET A 1 15.15 26.73 34.47
N ARG A 2 14.31 26.07 35.27
CA ARG A 2 14.66 25.64 36.63
C ARG A 2 15.68 24.49 36.54
N GLU A 3 16.69 24.50 37.39
CA GLU A 3 17.60 23.35 37.53
C GLU A 3 16.89 22.24 38.31
N ILE A 4 17.00 21.00 37.82
CA ILE A 4 16.40 19.81 38.44
C ILE A 4 17.56 18.88 38.81
N TYR A 5 17.49 18.26 39.99
CA TYR A 5 18.54 17.37 40.50
C TYR A 5 17.95 16.00 40.85
N SER A 6 18.70 14.94 40.56
CA SER A 6 18.45 13.59 41.08
C SER A 6 19.54 13.27 42.10
N GLY A 7 19.17 13.27 43.39
CA GLY A 7 20.15 13.27 44.47
C GLY A 7 21.04 14.53 44.42
N GLN A 8 22.35 14.35 44.28
CA GLN A 8 23.31 15.45 44.14
C GLN A 8 23.66 15.77 42.67
N SER A 9 23.21 14.96 41.73
CA SER A 9 23.54 15.13 40.32
C SER A 9 22.52 16.01 39.62
N LYS A 10 23.00 17.02 38.89
CA LYS A 10 22.16 17.84 38.03
C LYS A 10 21.62 16.99 36.88
N ILE A 11 20.32 17.01 36.68
CA ILE A 11 19.69 16.41 35.50
C ILE A 11 20.02 17.29 34.30
N GLN A 12 20.56 16.67 33.25
CA GLN A 12 20.82 17.37 32.00
C GLN A 12 19.51 17.50 31.23
N GLN A 13 19.23 18.71 30.76
CA GLN A 13 18.08 18.97 29.90
C GLN A 13 18.40 18.52 28.48
N GLN A 14 17.44 17.86 27.84
CA GLN A 14 17.62 17.36 26.48
C GLN A 14 17.79 18.51 25.49
N ALA A 15 18.72 18.33 24.54
CA ALA A 15 18.86 19.22 23.41
C ALA A 15 17.61 19.14 22.51
N VAL A 16 17.28 20.24 21.84
CA VAL A 16 16.23 20.24 20.82
C VAL A 16 16.70 19.40 19.62
N SER A 17 15.76 18.73 18.95
CA SER A 17 16.04 17.95 17.73
C SER A 17 16.80 18.82 16.73
N GLY A 18 17.90 18.26 16.21
CA GLY A 18 18.73 18.91 15.20
C GLY A 18 18.19 18.71 13.79
N PRO A 19 18.88 19.28 12.78
CA PRO A 19 18.53 19.03 11.37
C PRO A 19 18.71 17.54 11.01
N GLY A 20 18.04 17.14 9.94
CA GLY A 20 18.32 15.88 9.26
C GLY A 20 19.19 16.14 8.03
N GLU A 21 20.16 15.28 7.77
CA GLU A 21 21.09 15.42 6.65
C GLU A 21 21.57 14.06 6.14
N LEU A 22 21.98 14.01 4.86
CA LEU A 22 22.68 12.86 4.32
C LEU A 22 24.17 12.94 4.68
N VAL A 23 24.73 11.85 5.19
CA VAL A 23 26.13 11.72 5.58
C VAL A 23 26.71 10.41 5.07
N ASP A 24 27.98 10.42 4.68
CA ASP A 24 28.70 9.20 4.34
C ASP A 24 29.39 8.62 5.58
N ARG A 25 29.12 7.36 5.87
CA ARG A 25 29.69 6.61 6.99
C ARG A 25 29.97 5.18 6.55
N ASP A 26 31.19 4.70 6.81
CA ASP A 26 31.63 3.33 6.49
C ASP A 26 31.39 2.94 5.01
N GLY A 27 31.55 3.89 4.09
CA GLY A 27 31.36 3.68 2.65
C GLY A 27 29.90 3.63 2.18
N GLN A 28 28.94 3.95 3.05
CA GLN A 28 27.52 4.03 2.71
C GLN A 28 26.95 5.42 3.04
N THR A 29 25.95 5.84 2.27
CA THR A 29 25.21 7.06 2.55
C THR A 29 24.05 6.77 3.50
N PHE A 30 23.98 7.54 4.60
CA PHE A 30 22.95 7.48 5.62
C PHE A 30 22.20 8.81 5.71
N TYR A 31 20.89 8.75 5.97
CA TYR A 31 20.19 9.90 6.53
C TYR A 31 20.37 9.91 8.05
N LYS A 32 20.97 10.95 8.60
CA LYS A 32 21.18 11.18 10.03
C LYS A 32 20.08 12.08 10.59
N ILE A 33 19.46 11.67 11.69
CA ILE A 33 18.62 12.54 12.54
C ILE A 33 19.39 12.82 13.82
N THR A 34 19.78 14.08 14.02
CA THR A 34 20.51 14.52 15.21
C THR A 34 19.55 14.77 16.38
N ASN A 35 19.91 14.34 17.58
CA ASN A 35 19.08 14.47 18.79
C ASN A 35 17.66 13.90 18.61
N TYR A 36 17.54 12.74 17.95
CA TYR A 36 16.24 12.12 17.62
C TYR A 36 15.37 11.86 18.87
N HIS A 37 16.01 11.64 20.02
CA HIS A 37 15.34 11.34 21.30
C HIS A 37 14.49 12.48 21.85
N SER A 38 14.63 13.69 21.31
CA SER A 38 13.77 14.84 21.63
C SER A 38 12.50 14.89 20.77
N MET A 39 12.40 14.05 19.74
CA MET A 39 11.19 13.85 18.94
C MET A 39 10.26 12.87 19.65
N ARG A 40 8.97 12.96 19.38
CA ARG A 40 8.03 11.88 19.73
C ARG A 40 8.51 10.58 19.07
N PRO A 41 8.46 9.43 19.77
CA PRO A 41 8.77 8.13 19.16
C PRO A 41 8.02 7.93 17.84
N PHE A 42 8.73 7.39 16.85
CA PHE A 42 8.19 7.12 15.52
C PHE A 42 8.62 5.73 15.06
N PHE A 43 7.89 5.17 14.10
CA PHE A 43 7.99 3.77 13.73
C PHE A 43 8.64 3.60 12.35
N ILE A 44 9.53 2.62 12.23
CA ILE A 44 10.42 2.41 11.09
C ILE A 44 10.27 0.96 10.62
N THR A 45 10.22 0.75 9.32
CA THR A 45 10.40 -0.59 8.73
C THR A 45 11.82 -0.70 8.19
N LEU A 46 12.53 -1.75 8.56
CA LEU A 46 13.81 -2.11 7.95
C LEU A 46 13.57 -3.18 6.89
N VAL A 47 14.08 -2.94 5.69
CA VAL A 47 13.86 -3.81 4.53
C VAL A 47 15.01 -4.80 4.36
N SER A 48 14.74 -5.90 3.67
CA SER A 48 15.72 -6.94 3.37
C SER A 48 15.56 -7.42 1.93
N GLY A 49 16.66 -7.81 1.30
CA GLY A 49 16.64 -8.55 0.03
C GLY A 49 16.20 -10.01 0.17
N SER A 50 15.82 -10.43 1.39
CA SER A 50 15.35 -11.78 1.71
C SER A 50 14.04 -11.75 2.52
N ASP A 51 13.71 -12.84 3.21
CA ASP A 51 12.46 -13.05 3.94
C ASP A 51 12.43 -12.42 5.34
N HIS A 52 13.42 -11.60 5.70
CA HIS A 52 13.45 -10.90 6.98
C HIS A 52 12.41 -9.78 7.02
N TRP A 53 11.79 -9.60 8.18
CA TRP A 53 11.00 -8.44 8.52
C TRP A 53 11.46 -7.87 9.85
N MET A 54 11.57 -6.55 9.92
CA MET A 54 11.94 -5.85 11.15
C MET A 54 11.21 -4.51 11.22
N PHE A 55 10.52 -4.31 12.34
CA PHE A 55 9.75 -3.11 12.64
C PHE A 55 10.26 -2.53 13.97
N VAL A 56 10.76 -1.29 13.91
CA VAL A 56 11.56 -0.69 14.99
C VAL A 56 10.99 0.68 15.34
N SER A 57 10.79 0.92 16.63
CA SER A 57 10.56 2.24 17.19
C SER A 57 11.88 3.00 17.28
N SER A 58 11.87 4.31 17.09
CA SER A 58 13.03 5.16 17.39
C SER A 58 13.48 5.08 18.86
N THR A 59 12.66 4.56 19.78
CA THR A 59 13.08 4.23 21.16
C THR A 59 14.02 3.03 21.26
N GLY A 60 14.22 2.27 20.18
CA GLY A 60 14.97 1.01 20.15
C GLY A 60 14.13 -0.23 20.42
N GLY A 61 12.87 -0.08 20.86
CA GLY A 61 11.90 -1.18 20.93
C GLY A 61 11.59 -1.72 19.54
N LEU A 62 11.53 -3.04 19.38
CA LEU A 62 11.33 -3.66 18.06
C LEU A 62 10.60 -4.99 18.13
N THR A 63 10.08 -5.39 16.97
CA THR A 63 9.76 -6.78 16.64
C THR A 63 10.45 -7.13 15.32
N CYS A 64 10.93 -8.36 15.18
CA CYS A 64 11.51 -8.85 13.94
C CYS A 64 11.40 -10.37 13.86
N GLY A 65 11.54 -10.91 12.65
CA GLY A 65 11.49 -12.33 12.36
C GLY A 65 11.67 -12.61 10.87
N ARG A 66 11.50 -13.87 10.47
CA ARG A 66 11.56 -14.27 9.06
C ARG A 66 10.17 -14.69 8.59
N ARG A 67 9.89 -14.52 7.30
CA ARG A 67 8.63 -14.89 6.64
C ARG A 67 7.37 -14.19 7.16
N ASN A 68 6.91 -14.45 8.38
CA ASN A 68 5.64 -13.94 8.91
C ASN A 68 5.67 -13.82 10.45
N PRO A 69 4.65 -13.20 11.09
CA PRO A 69 4.58 -13.01 12.55
C PRO A 69 4.63 -14.28 13.39
N GLU A 70 4.35 -15.45 12.82
CA GLU A 70 4.42 -16.74 13.52
C GLU A 70 5.86 -17.24 13.71
N ASN A 71 6.80 -16.58 13.02
CA ASN A 71 8.22 -16.89 13.04
C ASN A 71 8.99 -15.63 13.50
N ALA A 72 8.74 -15.23 14.74
CA ALA A 72 9.27 -14.01 15.32
C ALA A 72 10.47 -14.28 16.25
N LEU A 73 11.53 -13.47 16.14
CA LEU A 73 12.65 -13.40 17.09
C LEU A 73 12.25 -12.66 18.37
N PHE A 74 11.47 -11.59 18.21
CA PHE A 74 10.92 -10.79 19.30
C PHE A 74 9.39 -10.71 19.17
N PRO A 75 8.63 -10.65 20.29
CA PRO A 75 7.16 -10.66 20.24
C PRO A 75 6.55 -9.69 19.24
N TYR A 76 5.64 -10.19 18.42
CA TYR A 76 4.88 -9.39 17.46
C TYR A 76 3.66 -8.77 18.14
N TYR A 77 3.74 -7.48 18.43
CA TYR A 77 2.66 -6.68 19.00
C TYR A 77 2.31 -5.51 18.08
N THR A 78 1.30 -4.72 18.47
CA THR A 78 0.97 -3.44 17.82
C THR A 78 2.07 -2.41 18.07
N ASP A 79 2.17 -1.41 17.19
CA ASP A 79 3.24 -0.40 17.20
C ASP A 79 3.33 0.39 18.52
N ASP A 80 2.20 0.74 19.12
CA ASP A 80 2.11 1.35 20.46
C ASP A 80 2.81 0.50 21.53
N LYS A 81 2.51 -0.80 21.58
CA LYS A 81 3.15 -1.73 22.52
C LYS A 81 4.64 -1.92 22.23
N ILE A 82 5.06 -1.78 20.98
CA ILE A 82 6.48 -1.85 20.60
C ILE A 82 7.22 -0.58 21.03
N HIS A 83 6.60 0.60 20.94
CA HIS A 83 7.17 1.83 21.52
C HIS A 83 7.44 1.66 23.01
N ASP A 84 6.50 1.07 23.75
CA ASP A 84 6.61 0.77 25.18
C ASP A 84 7.63 -0.36 25.48
N ALA A 85 7.81 -1.28 24.53
CA ALA A 85 8.68 -2.45 24.68
C ALA A 85 10.19 -2.13 24.72
N HIS A 86 10.62 -0.89 24.49
CA HIS A 86 12.04 -0.49 24.61
C HIS A 86 12.65 -0.89 25.97
N SER A 87 11.83 -0.97 27.02
CA SER A 87 12.22 -1.34 28.38
C SER A 87 12.21 -2.85 28.65
N THR A 88 11.67 -3.67 27.76
CA THR A 88 11.41 -5.10 28.01
C THR A 88 11.83 -6.05 26.89
N THR A 89 12.10 -5.55 25.68
CA THR A 89 12.36 -6.36 24.48
C THR A 89 13.44 -5.72 23.63
N GLY A 90 14.33 -6.52 23.02
CA GLY A 90 15.33 -6.04 22.07
C GLY A 90 16.70 -5.74 22.70
N PRO A 91 17.46 -4.78 22.14
CA PRO A 91 18.78 -4.38 22.65
C PRO A 91 18.72 -3.88 24.09
N HIS A 92 19.70 -4.29 24.90
CA HIS A 92 19.88 -3.78 26.25
C HIS A 92 21.35 -3.77 26.64
N THR A 93 21.86 -2.58 27.00
CA THR A 93 23.28 -2.35 27.26
C THR A 93 23.47 -1.57 28.56
N ALA A 94 24.41 -2.00 29.39
CA ALA A 94 24.93 -1.24 30.52
C ALA A 94 26.46 -1.27 30.51
N ILE A 95 27.06 -0.17 30.95
CA ILE A 95 28.49 0.08 30.90
C ILE A 95 28.93 0.67 32.23
N LEU A 96 29.94 0.05 32.85
CA LEU A 96 30.65 0.63 33.99
C LEU A 96 31.97 1.18 33.46
N ALA A 97 32.11 2.50 33.42
CA ALA A 97 33.31 3.19 32.96
C ALA A 97 34.13 3.69 34.15
N GLU A 98 35.40 3.34 34.19
CA GLU A 98 36.34 3.83 35.20
C GLU A 98 37.10 5.05 34.66
N ARG A 99 36.94 6.19 35.34
CA ARG A 99 37.58 7.49 35.03
C ARG A 99 37.95 8.17 36.34
N ASP A 100 39.19 8.69 36.41
CA ASP A 100 39.69 9.46 37.56
C ASP A 100 39.45 8.80 38.93
N GLY A 101 39.62 7.47 39.01
CA GLY A 101 39.42 6.68 40.22
C GLY A 101 37.96 6.52 40.67
N LYS A 102 36.99 6.85 39.80
CA LYS A 102 35.55 6.63 40.01
C LYS A 102 34.99 5.69 38.95
N THR A 103 33.99 4.90 39.34
CA THR A 103 33.21 4.07 38.43
C THR A 103 31.88 4.74 38.13
N PHE A 104 31.59 4.93 36.85
CA PHE A 104 30.39 5.57 36.34
C PHE A 104 29.50 4.53 35.66
N LEU A 105 28.24 4.44 36.08
CA LEU A 105 27.24 3.63 35.40
C LEU A 105 26.63 4.44 34.25
N TRP A 106 26.76 3.93 33.04
CA TRP A 106 26.14 4.47 31.84
C TRP A 106 25.26 3.40 31.19
N LYS A 107 24.01 3.76 30.87
CA LYS A 107 23.05 2.90 30.16
C LYS A 107 22.68 3.58 28.84
N PRO A 108 23.44 3.36 27.75
CA PRO A 108 23.14 3.95 26.46
C PRO A 108 21.69 3.65 26.06
N PHE A 109 21.02 4.64 25.46
CA PHE A 109 19.66 4.58 24.94
C PHE A 109 18.55 4.34 25.98
N ALA A 110 18.86 4.29 27.28
CA ALA A 110 17.83 4.26 28.31
C ALA A 110 16.91 5.49 28.19
N CYS A 111 15.59 5.29 28.27
CA CYS A 111 14.61 6.38 28.16
C CYS A 111 14.46 7.20 29.46
N ASP A 112 15.13 6.78 30.55
CA ASP A 112 15.14 7.51 31.81
C ASP A 112 15.84 8.87 31.70
N THR A 113 15.50 9.76 32.64
CA THR A 113 16.17 11.05 32.74
C THR A 113 17.66 10.85 33.08
N THR A 114 18.54 11.33 32.20
CA THR A 114 19.99 11.16 32.36
C THR A 114 20.63 12.30 33.16
N VAL A 115 21.68 11.95 33.91
CA VAL A 115 22.58 12.91 34.58
C VAL A 115 23.78 13.27 33.71
N TYR A 116 23.98 12.56 32.60
CA TYR A 116 25.08 12.80 31.66
C TYR A 116 24.65 13.74 30.53
N ALA A 117 25.59 14.56 30.06
CA ALA A 117 25.44 15.29 28.80
C ALA A 117 25.58 14.30 27.63
N VAL A 118 24.45 14.00 26.97
CA VAL A 118 24.40 13.02 25.88
C VAL A 118 23.85 13.63 24.59
N GLU A 119 24.38 13.16 23.46
CA GLU A 119 23.84 13.36 22.12
C GLU A 119 23.38 12.00 21.59
N ARG A 120 22.13 11.88 21.09
CA ARG A 120 21.65 10.64 20.46
C ARG A 120 21.27 10.88 19.02
N ASN A 121 21.88 10.12 18.12
CA ASN A 121 21.69 10.21 16.70
C ASN A 121 21.13 8.89 16.15
N LEU A 122 20.27 9.00 15.14
CA LEU A 122 19.69 7.85 14.47
C LEU A 122 20.00 7.94 12.98
N TYR A 123 20.49 6.85 12.43
CA TYR A 123 20.92 6.79 11.04
C TYR A 123 20.18 5.66 10.34
N LYS A 124 19.70 5.90 9.13
CA LYS A 124 19.19 4.85 8.24
C LYS A 124 19.87 4.99 6.89
N ASN A 125 20.45 3.90 6.39
CA ASN A 125 21.11 3.95 5.08
C ASN A 125 20.08 4.19 3.97
N GLN A 126 20.53 4.75 2.85
CA GLN A 126 19.64 5.09 1.74
C GLN A 126 18.82 3.90 1.21
N PRO A 127 19.37 2.67 1.10
CA PRO A 127 18.56 1.49 0.76
C PRO A 127 17.54 1.05 1.82
N GLY A 128 17.69 1.50 3.07
CA GLY A 128 16.82 1.11 4.19
C GLY A 128 17.13 -0.27 4.78
N THR A 129 18.31 -0.83 4.54
CA THR A 129 18.75 -2.15 5.03
C THR A 129 19.53 -2.10 6.34
N VAL A 130 19.99 -0.91 6.75
CA VAL A 130 20.77 -0.70 7.98
C VAL A 130 20.17 0.45 8.79
N LEU A 131 19.92 0.19 10.09
CA LEU A 131 19.52 1.19 11.08
C LEU A 131 20.57 1.24 12.18
N LEU A 132 21.18 2.41 12.40
CA LEU A 132 22.25 2.62 13.38
C LEU A 132 21.80 3.63 14.44
N PHE A 133 21.92 3.23 15.70
CA PHE A 133 21.73 4.05 16.88
C PHE A 133 23.09 4.48 17.43
N GLU A 134 23.22 5.75 17.77
CA GLU A 134 24.44 6.33 18.34
C GLU A 134 24.11 7.15 19.57
N GLU A 135 24.86 6.94 20.65
CA GLU A 135 24.86 7.81 21.82
C GLU A 135 26.30 8.22 22.16
N VAL A 136 26.55 9.52 22.15
CA VAL A 136 27.79 10.13 22.61
C VAL A 136 27.57 10.63 24.02
N ASN A 137 28.37 10.15 24.97
CA ASN A 137 28.40 10.63 26.35
C ASN A 137 29.60 11.58 26.52
N HIS A 138 29.32 12.88 26.53
CA HIS A 138 30.35 13.92 26.58
C HIS A 138 31.08 13.97 27.93
N ASP A 139 30.41 13.63 29.03
CA ASP A 139 31.00 13.66 30.37
C ASP A 139 32.02 12.52 30.56
N LEU A 140 31.77 11.36 29.95
CA LEU A 140 32.68 10.21 30.01
C LEU A 140 33.72 10.20 28.87
N GLY A 141 33.52 11.02 27.84
CA GLY A 141 34.29 10.98 26.61
C GLY A 141 34.18 9.62 25.91
N LEU A 142 32.97 9.05 25.87
CA LEU A 142 32.70 7.74 25.29
C LEU A 142 31.57 7.84 24.25
N GLU A 143 31.69 7.07 23.18
CA GLU A 143 30.65 6.87 22.17
C GLU A 143 30.27 5.39 22.14
N PHE A 144 28.96 5.10 22.09
CA PHE A 144 28.45 3.76 21.91
C PHE A 144 27.45 3.75 20.76
N THR A 145 27.66 2.84 19.82
CA THR A 145 26.77 2.63 18.69
C THR A 145 26.34 1.18 18.59
N TYR A 146 25.14 0.95 18.08
CA TYR A 146 24.77 -0.35 17.54
C TYR A 146 23.97 -0.20 16.26
N SER A 147 24.15 -1.14 15.33
CA SER A 147 23.37 -1.20 14.09
C SER A 147 22.65 -2.53 13.93
N TRP A 148 21.48 -2.50 13.30
CA TRP A 148 20.75 -3.67 12.84
C TRP A 148 20.89 -3.83 11.33
N SER A 149 21.09 -5.07 10.88
CA SER A 149 21.12 -5.49 9.49
C SER A 149 20.65 -6.95 9.37
N SER A 150 20.35 -7.41 8.15
CA SER A 150 19.97 -8.80 7.87
C SER A 150 21.05 -9.51 7.07
N SER A 151 21.31 -10.77 7.43
CA SER A 151 22.16 -11.72 6.73
C SER A 151 21.30 -12.94 6.40
N GLU A 152 21.35 -13.39 5.15
CA GLU A 152 20.60 -14.59 4.76
C GLU A 152 21.08 -15.82 5.55
N ARG A 153 22.40 -15.91 5.71
CA ARG A 153 23.08 -17.04 6.32
C ARG A 153 23.05 -17.02 7.84
N PHE A 154 23.14 -15.83 8.45
CA PHE A 154 23.30 -15.68 9.91
C PHE A 154 22.11 -15.01 10.60
N GLY A 155 21.03 -14.71 9.87
CA GLY A 155 19.83 -14.08 10.40
C GLY A 155 20.02 -12.58 10.68
N PHE A 156 19.62 -12.14 11.87
CA PHE A 156 19.75 -10.74 12.29
C PHE A 156 21.12 -10.46 12.86
N VAL A 157 21.79 -9.44 12.32
CA VAL A 157 23.12 -9.03 12.75
C VAL A 157 23.01 -7.70 13.48
N ARG A 158 23.33 -7.72 14.78
CA ARG A 158 23.56 -6.52 15.58
C ARG A 158 25.06 -6.30 15.76
N LYS A 159 25.59 -5.24 15.16
CA LYS A 159 26.99 -4.83 15.34
C LYS A 159 27.04 -3.71 16.38
N SER A 160 27.85 -3.88 17.42
CA SER A 160 28.06 -2.88 18.48
C SER A 160 29.48 -2.33 18.39
N VAL A 161 29.66 -1.04 18.68
CA VAL A 161 30.97 -0.38 18.77
C VAL A 161 31.00 0.53 19.99
N ILE A 162 32.06 0.44 20.80
CA ILE A 162 32.39 1.45 21.82
C ILE A 162 33.71 2.13 21.46
N ARG A 163 33.74 3.46 21.55
CA ARG A 163 34.92 4.27 21.24
C ARG A 163 35.27 5.21 22.39
N ASN A 164 36.56 5.33 22.68
CA ASN A 164 37.08 6.33 23.63
C ASN A 164 37.43 7.62 22.89
N MET A 165 36.61 8.64 23.06
CA MET A 165 36.77 9.98 22.49
C MET A 165 37.58 10.92 23.41
N GLY A 166 37.89 10.47 24.63
CA GLY A 166 38.65 11.23 25.61
C GLY A 166 40.16 11.16 25.38
N SER A 167 40.89 12.00 26.11
CA SER A 167 42.36 12.09 26.02
C SER A 167 43.11 11.13 26.95
N GLY A 168 42.42 10.41 27.83
CA GLY A 168 43.01 9.44 28.76
C GLY A 168 42.48 8.03 28.53
N ASP A 169 43.18 7.03 29.07
CA ASP A 169 42.73 5.64 29.05
C ASP A 169 41.39 5.49 29.79
N CYS A 170 40.56 4.55 29.34
CA CYS A 170 39.30 4.20 30.00
C CYS A 170 39.19 2.70 30.13
N GLN A 171 39.03 2.21 31.35
CA GLN A 171 38.63 0.82 31.56
C GLN A 171 37.11 0.76 31.60
N VAL A 172 36.53 -0.11 30.79
CA VAL A 172 35.08 -0.30 30.74
C VAL A 172 34.72 -1.76 30.98
N LYS A 173 33.71 -2.00 31.80
CA LYS A 173 32.99 -3.27 31.83
C LYS A 173 31.70 -3.09 31.06
N VAL A 174 31.41 -3.98 30.13
CA VAL A 174 30.22 -3.90 29.28
C VAL A 174 29.38 -5.14 29.54
N LEU A 175 28.08 -4.94 29.76
CA LEU A 175 27.05 -5.97 29.68
C LEU A 175 26.11 -5.57 28.54
N ASP A 176 26.19 -6.29 27.42
CA ASP A 176 25.45 -6.00 26.19
C ASP A 176 24.70 -7.23 25.72
N GLY A 177 23.46 -7.08 25.27
CA GLY A 177 22.66 -8.24 24.91
C GLY A 177 21.31 -7.95 24.27
N LEU A 178 20.58 -9.03 24.04
CA LEU A 178 19.21 -9.06 23.56
C LEU A 178 18.31 -9.70 24.61
N ARG A 179 17.17 -9.08 24.90
CA ARG A 179 16.19 -9.58 25.87
C ARG A 179 14.85 -9.92 25.24
N ASN A 180 14.12 -10.82 25.90
CA ASN A 180 12.82 -11.32 25.50
C ASN A 180 12.83 -12.00 24.12
N LEU A 181 13.87 -12.81 23.89
CA LEU A 181 13.99 -13.68 22.72
C LEU A 181 12.89 -14.74 22.77
N LEU A 182 12.21 -14.93 21.63
CA LEU A 182 11.22 -15.98 21.48
C LEU A 182 11.86 -17.27 20.98
N PRO A 183 11.56 -18.42 21.62
CA PRO A 183 11.89 -19.71 21.04
C PRO A 183 10.95 -20.06 19.89
N TYR A 184 11.38 -20.99 19.04
CA TYR A 184 10.54 -21.58 18.00
C TYR A 184 9.22 -22.15 18.56
N GLY A 185 8.15 -22.04 17.77
CA GLY A 185 6.84 -22.61 18.08
C GLY A 185 5.92 -21.68 18.89
N VAL A 186 6.41 -20.52 19.31
CA VAL A 186 5.58 -19.47 19.90
C VAL A 186 4.93 -18.65 18.79
N ASN A 187 3.66 -18.95 18.52
CA ASN A 187 2.86 -18.25 17.53
C ASN A 187 2.30 -16.92 18.08
N ARG A 188 1.77 -16.06 17.20
CA ARG A 188 1.27 -14.72 17.56
C ARG A 188 0.19 -14.80 18.64
N GLU A 189 -0.77 -15.69 18.48
CA GLU A 189 -1.91 -15.83 19.41
C GLU A 189 -1.47 -16.23 20.82
N SER A 190 -0.62 -17.25 20.94
CA SER A 190 -0.07 -17.70 22.22
C SER A 190 0.75 -16.60 22.89
N GLN A 191 1.53 -15.83 22.13
CA GLN A 191 2.32 -14.74 22.67
C GLN A 191 1.49 -13.51 23.08
N THR A 192 0.38 -13.23 22.38
CA THR A 192 -0.49 -12.09 22.72
C THR A 192 -1.44 -12.38 23.86
N SER A 193 -1.91 -13.63 23.98
CA SER A 193 -3.00 -13.99 24.88
C SER A 193 -2.55 -14.84 26.06
N LEU A 194 -1.44 -15.58 25.93
CA LEU A 194 -1.00 -16.61 26.87
C LEU A 194 0.48 -16.48 27.25
N SER A 195 1.09 -15.29 27.15
CA SER A 195 2.54 -15.11 27.29
C SER A 195 3.13 -15.66 28.60
N THR A 196 2.40 -15.55 29.73
CA THR A 196 2.84 -16.10 31.02
C THR A 196 2.83 -17.63 31.06
N LEU A 197 1.89 -18.25 30.33
CA LEU A 197 1.87 -19.70 30.13
C LEU A 197 3.04 -20.11 29.24
N VAL A 198 3.30 -19.38 28.15
CA VAL A 198 4.46 -19.63 27.28
C VAL A 198 5.76 -19.57 28.09
N ASP A 199 5.93 -18.58 28.97
CA ASP A 199 7.12 -18.47 29.82
C ASP A 199 7.40 -19.74 30.63
N ALA A 200 6.38 -20.44 31.12
CA ALA A 200 6.54 -21.70 31.87
C ALA A 200 7.17 -22.85 31.04
N TYR A 201 7.07 -22.78 29.71
CA TYR A 201 7.65 -23.77 28.78
C TYR A 201 9.02 -23.34 28.25
N LYS A 202 9.42 -22.08 28.42
CA LYS A 202 10.69 -21.58 27.90
C LYS A 202 11.87 -22.22 28.61
N GLN A 203 12.87 -22.60 27.82
CA GLN A 203 14.18 -23.02 28.29
C GLN A 203 15.27 -22.34 27.45
N ALA A 204 16.42 -22.10 28.07
CA ALA A 204 17.58 -21.56 27.41
C ALA A 204 18.83 -22.26 27.91
N GLU A 205 19.76 -22.56 27.01
CA GLU A 205 21.05 -23.18 27.31
C GLU A 205 22.19 -22.45 26.58
N SER A 206 23.40 -22.51 27.14
CA SER A 206 24.57 -21.88 26.52
C SER A 206 25.59 -22.91 26.07
N ILE A 207 26.29 -22.61 24.98
CA ILE A 207 27.52 -23.31 24.55
C ILE A 207 28.68 -22.30 24.67
N PRO A 208 29.38 -22.25 25.83
CA PRO A 208 30.36 -21.22 26.12
C PRO A 208 31.53 -21.17 25.14
N GLU A 209 32.00 -22.32 24.68
CA GLU A 209 33.10 -22.47 23.72
C GLU A 209 32.78 -21.83 22.36
N LEU A 210 31.50 -21.70 22.00
CA LEU A 210 31.03 -21.04 20.79
C LEU A 210 30.46 -19.65 21.07
N SER A 211 30.48 -19.20 22.33
CA SER A 211 29.81 -17.96 22.78
C SER A 211 28.36 -17.88 22.29
N MET A 212 27.61 -18.97 22.45
CA MET A 212 26.27 -19.19 21.89
C MET A 212 25.24 -19.46 22.99
N GLY A 213 24.00 -19.01 22.76
CA GLY A 213 22.80 -19.34 23.51
C GLY A 213 21.73 -19.92 22.59
N ILE A 214 21.02 -20.92 23.07
CA ILE A 214 19.95 -21.64 22.38
C ILE A 214 18.68 -21.48 23.21
N HIS A 215 17.61 -20.98 22.59
CA HIS A 215 16.32 -20.75 23.22
C HIS A 215 15.27 -21.68 22.60
N THR A 216 14.65 -22.50 23.44
CA THR A 216 13.66 -23.52 23.05
C THR A 216 12.41 -23.47 23.93
N LEU A 217 11.39 -24.17 23.48
CA LEU A 217 10.31 -24.62 24.37
C LEU A 217 10.64 -26.03 24.83
N SER A 218 10.26 -26.39 26.05
CA SER A 218 10.34 -27.78 26.52
C SER A 218 9.36 -28.71 25.80
N SER A 219 8.28 -28.14 25.24
CA SER A 219 7.23 -28.80 24.46
C SER A 219 6.48 -27.69 23.69
N ILE A 220 6.00 -27.98 22.49
CA ILE A 220 5.09 -27.09 21.78
C ILE A 220 3.78 -26.98 22.58
N LEU A 221 3.24 -25.76 22.67
CA LEU A 221 2.03 -25.50 23.42
C LEU A 221 0.81 -26.07 22.68
N THR A 222 0.07 -26.97 23.32
CA THR A 222 -1.16 -27.55 22.79
C THR A 222 -2.08 -27.95 23.94
N ASP A 223 -3.40 -27.86 23.71
CA ASP A 223 -4.42 -28.39 24.64
C ASP A 223 -4.76 -29.86 24.36
N ARG A 224 -4.23 -30.41 23.25
CA ARG A 224 -4.40 -31.83 22.93
C ARG A 224 -3.60 -32.67 23.92
N ALA A 225 -4.22 -33.73 24.44
CA ALA A 225 -3.58 -34.70 25.31
C ALA A 225 -2.66 -35.67 24.52
N GLU A 226 -1.68 -35.11 23.81
CA GLU A 226 -0.70 -35.84 23.00
C GLU A 226 0.71 -35.22 23.17
N PRO A 227 1.78 -36.01 22.98
CA PRO A 227 3.14 -35.45 22.95
C PRO A 227 3.29 -34.40 21.85
N SER A 228 3.97 -33.29 22.15
CA SER A 228 4.18 -32.19 21.21
C SER A 228 5.62 -31.68 21.29
N GLU A 229 6.53 -32.36 20.60
CA GLU A 229 7.97 -32.08 20.69
C GLU A 229 8.35 -30.74 20.03
N ALA A 230 9.19 -29.97 20.70
CA ALA A 230 9.78 -28.74 20.17
C ALA A 230 11.20 -29.01 19.65
N LEU A 231 11.32 -29.28 18.35
CA LEU A 231 12.55 -29.78 17.73
C LEU A 231 13.32 -28.72 16.91
N LYS A 232 13.04 -27.44 17.15
CA LYS A 232 13.77 -26.32 16.55
C LYS A 232 14.03 -25.26 17.62
N ALA A 233 14.98 -24.38 17.36
CA ALA A 233 15.42 -23.37 18.30
C ALA A 233 15.57 -21.99 17.66
N THR A 234 15.57 -20.98 18.52
CA THR A 234 16.18 -19.68 18.23
C THR A 234 17.59 -19.72 18.78
N VAL A 235 18.56 -19.26 17.99
CA VAL A 235 19.98 -19.30 18.35
C VAL A 235 20.51 -17.88 18.33
N THR A 236 21.25 -17.49 19.36
CA THR A 236 22.00 -16.23 19.39
C THR A 236 23.43 -16.49 19.77
N TRP A 237 24.40 -15.92 19.06
CA TRP A 237 25.82 -16.08 19.36
C TRP A 237 26.56 -14.75 19.18
N SER A 238 27.79 -14.71 19.69
CA SER A 238 28.60 -13.49 19.67
C SER A 238 29.98 -13.69 19.07
N MET A 239 30.51 -12.63 18.47
CA MET A 239 31.84 -12.60 17.88
C MET A 239 32.52 -11.26 18.17
N GLY A 240 33.83 -11.25 18.44
CA GLY A 240 34.64 -10.04 18.62
C GLY A 240 35.07 -9.74 20.06
N LEU A 241 34.44 -10.38 21.06
CA LEU A 241 34.87 -10.33 22.46
C LEU A 241 35.65 -11.61 22.84
N ASP A 242 36.71 -11.46 23.62
CA ASP A 242 37.50 -12.60 24.09
C ASP A 242 36.82 -13.26 25.29
N ARG A 243 36.35 -14.50 25.09
CA ARG A 243 35.73 -15.37 26.11
C ARG A 243 34.76 -14.63 27.06
N PRO A 244 33.70 -13.98 26.54
CA PRO A 244 32.77 -13.25 27.38
C PRO A 244 32.05 -14.17 28.36
N LYS A 245 31.66 -13.65 29.53
CA LYS A 245 30.69 -14.33 30.39
C LYS A 245 29.31 -14.24 29.72
N LEU A 246 28.58 -15.35 29.68
CA LEU A 246 27.25 -15.43 29.04
C LEU A 246 26.14 -15.42 30.08
N LEU A 247 25.11 -14.61 29.88
CA LEU A 247 23.85 -14.71 30.62
C LEU A 247 22.70 -15.06 29.67
N LEU A 248 21.77 -15.89 30.14
CA LEU A 248 20.60 -16.35 29.40
C LEU A 248 19.31 -15.70 29.92
N SER A 249 19.40 -14.88 30.96
CA SER A 249 18.29 -14.10 31.53
C SER A 249 18.75 -12.73 32.04
N GLU A 250 17.80 -11.94 32.53
CA GLU A 250 18.05 -10.62 33.12
C GLU A 250 18.35 -10.66 34.64
N ASP A 251 18.43 -11.85 35.25
CA ASP A 251 18.50 -12.03 36.71
C ASP A 251 19.70 -11.30 37.34
N GLN A 252 20.81 -11.20 36.62
CA GLN A 252 22.05 -10.59 37.10
C GLN A 252 22.28 -9.17 36.55
N PHE A 253 21.32 -8.56 35.83
CA PHE A 253 21.49 -7.23 35.26
C PHE A 253 21.58 -6.13 36.34
N ALA A 254 20.76 -6.23 37.39
CA ALA A 254 20.82 -5.31 38.52
C ALA A 254 22.14 -5.44 39.29
N ALA A 255 22.65 -6.67 39.46
CA ALA A 255 23.94 -6.95 40.08
C ALA A 255 25.08 -6.30 39.28
N PHE A 256 25.05 -6.39 37.94
CA PHE A 256 26.01 -5.67 37.10
C PHE A 256 25.96 -4.15 37.33
N CYS A 257 24.76 -3.57 37.35
CA CYS A 257 24.60 -2.12 37.58
C CYS A 257 25.13 -1.68 38.95
N ALA A 258 25.11 -2.57 39.95
CA ALA A 258 25.65 -2.33 41.29
C ALA A 258 27.19 -2.51 41.38
N GLY A 259 27.83 -3.02 40.33
CA GLY A 259 29.26 -3.31 40.30
C GLY A 259 29.63 -4.69 40.87
N ASP A 260 28.64 -5.56 41.09
CA ASP A 260 28.85 -6.91 41.60
C ASP A 260 29.47 -7.84 40.55
N GLU A 261 30.11 -8.92 41.01
CA GLU A 261 30.68 -9.93 40.12
C GLU A 261 29.59 -10.84 39.52
N LEU A 262 29.59 -10.96 38.18
CA LEU A 262 28.66 -11.81 37.45
C LEU A 262 29.14 -13.26 37.32
N ARG A 263 28.20 -14.20 37.22
CA ARG A 263 28.44 -15.62 36.94
C ARG A 263 27.79 -16.02 35.62
N SER A 264 28.50 -16.80 34.80
CA SER A 264 27.92 -17.33 33.56
C SER A 264 26.74 -18.25 33.84
N GLU A 265 25.76 -18.25 32.95
CA GLU A 265 24.53 -19.03 33.06
C GLU A 265 24.53 -20.10 31.97
N SER A 266 24.56 -21.39 32.38
CA SER A 266 24.56 -22.50 31.43
C SER A 266 23.16 -22.98 31.04
N PHE A 267 22.17 -22.76 31.91
CA PHE A 267 20.79 -23.19 31.71
C PHE A 267 19.81 -22.32 32.51
N LYS A 268 18.68 -21.95 31.88
CA LYS A 268 17.54 -21.25 32.49
C LYS A 268 16.23 -21.87 32.01
N LYS A 269 15.17 -21.75 32.82
CA LYS A 269 13.83 -22.26 32.50
C LYS A 269 12.74 -21.40 33.13
N GLY A 270 11.54 -21.42 32.55
CA GLY A 270 10.34 -20.84 33.17
C GLY A 270 10.28 -19.31 33.13
N GLN A 271 11.11 -18.66 32.31
CA GLN A 271 11.21 -17.20 32.23
C GLN A 271 11.59 -16.75 30.81
N ARG A 272 11.48 -15.43 30.57
CA ARG A 272 11.85 -14.84 29.28
C ARG A 272 13.31 -15.11 28.96
N GLY A 273 13.56 -15.55 27.72
CA GLY A 273 14.91 -15.77 27.22
C GLY A 273 15.64 -14.45 26.97
N ALA A 274 16.92 -14.40 27.31
CA ALA A 274 17.83 -13.33 26.93
C ALA A 274 19.17 -13.93 26.49
N PHE A 275 20.02 -13.10 25.90
CA PHE A 275 21.40 -13.44 25.61
C PHE A 275 22.26 -12.20 25.85
N TYR A 276 23.08 -12.22 26.90
CA TYR A 276 24.03 -11.16 27.22
C TYR A 276 25.46 -11.65 27.18
N VAL A 277 26.34 -10.79 26.70
CA VAL A 277 27.78 -10.92 26.80
C VAL A 277 28.33 -9.90 27.80
N HIS A 278 29.19 -10.37 28.69
CA HIS A 278 29.91 -9.52 29.62
C HIS A 278 31.42 -9.62 29.41
N SER A 279 32.06 -8.48 29.21
CA SER A 279 33.51 -8.37 29.00
C SER A 279 34.10 -7.12 29.67
N SER A 280 35.39 -7.16 29.98
CA SER A 280 36.18 -6.03 30.48
C SER A 280 37.14 -5.60 29.38
N LEU A 281 37.13 -4.32 29.05
CA LEU A 281 37.87 -3.75 27.93
C LEU A 281 38.75 -2.61 28.44
N GLU A 282 39.96 -2.53 27.92
CA GLU A 282 40.84 -1.38 28.07
C GLU A 282 40.80 -0.58 26.77
N LEU A 283 40.39 0.68 26.86
CA LEU A 283 40.23 1.57 25.73
C LEU A 283 41.21 2.75 25.84
N PRO A 284 42.38 2.68 25.19
CA PRO A 284 43.24 3.85 25.01
C PRO A 284 42.54 5.02 24.29
N PRO A 285 43.04 6.26 24.40
CA PRO A 285 42.54 7.41 23.65
C PRO A 285 42.41 7.13 22.15
N GLY A 286 41.24 7.43 21.57
CA GLY A 286 40.96 7.24 20.15
C GLY A 286 40.79 5.78 19.71
N SER A 287 40.92 4.81 20.62
CA SER A 287 40.67 3.40 20.31
C SER A 287 39.18 3.07 20.32
N GLU A 288 38.83 2.00 19.61
CA GLU A 288 37.49 1.43 19.60
C GLU A 288 37.53 -0.08 19.74
N LYS A 289 36.41 -0.64 20.19
CA LYS A 289 36.17 -2.08 20.21
C LYS A 289 34.80 -2.37 19.61
N SER A 290 34.77 -3.32 18.68
CA SER A 290 33.54 -3.80 18.05
C SER A 290 33.27 -5.27 18.34
N TRP A 291 31.99 -5.64 18.36
CA TRP A 291 31.53 -7.02 18.43
C TRP A 291 30.16 -7.18 17.77
N TYR A 292 29.76 -8.43 17.56
CA TYR A 292 28.51 -8.80 16.93
C TYR A 292 27.68 -9.65 17.88
N LEU A 293 26.37 -9.46 17.84
CA LEU A 293 25.37 -10.42 18.28
C LEU A 293 24.61 -10.86 17.02
N LEU A 294 24.61 -12.15 16.72
CA LEU A 294 23.93 -12.73 15.57
C LEU A 294 22.82 -13.65 16.06
N SER A 295 21.62 -13.46 15.54
CA SER A 295 20.43 -14.23 15.95
C SER A 295 19.69 -14.78 14.74
N ASP A 296 19.45 -16.08 14.71
CA ASP A 296 18.57 -16.71 13.71
C ASP A 296 17.52 -17.58 14.39
N ILE A 297 16.42 -17.80 13.68
CA ILE A 297 15.24 -18.50 14.17
C ILE A 297 15.03 -19.79 13.38
N ASN A 298 14.11 -20.65 13.84
CA ASN A 298 13.68 -21.86 13.14
C ASN A 298 14.81 -22.87 12.86
N GLN A 299 15.89 -22.86 13.65
CA GLN A 299 17.06 -23.70 13.45
C GLN A 299 16.76 -25.13 13.90
N GLY A 300 16.84 -26.10 12.97
CA GLY A 300 16.76 -27.52 13.30
C GLY A 300 18.09 -28.06 13.83
N PRO A 301 18.13 -29.33 14.29
CA PRO A 301 19.36 -29.95 14.80
C PRO A 301 20.50 -29.97 13.77
N SER A 302 20.18 -30.17 12.49
CA SER A 302 21.16 -30.17 11.40
C SER A 302 21.69 -28.76 11.08
N ASP A 303 20.86 -27.73 11.22
CA ASP A 303 21.28 -26.34 10.99
C ASP A 303 22.17 -25.87 12.14
N LEU A 304 21.79 -26.19 13.38
CA LEU A 304 22.59 -25.90 14.57
C LEU A 304 23.95 -26.61 14.54
N ALA A 305 24.00 -27.88 14.14
CA ALA A 305 25.26 -28.60 14.01
C ALA A 305 26.19 -27.94 12.97
N ARG A 306 25.63 -27.57 11.80
CA ARG A 306 26.37 -26.88 10.73
C ARG A 306 26.89 -25.53 11.21
N LEU A 307 26.05 -24.72 11.86
CA LEU A 307 26.43 -23.43 12.42
C LEU A 307 27.49 -23.58 13.51
N SER A 308 27.37 -24.59 14.37
CA SER A 308 28.33 -24.86 15.45
C SER A 308 29.71 -25.24 14.90
N ASP A 309 29.75 -26.11 13.90
CA ASP A 309 30.99 -26.47 13.20
C ASP A 309 31.62 -25.25 12.53
N GLU A 310 30.80 -24.40 11.90
CA GLU A 310 31.27 -23.19 11.24
C GLU A 310 31.88 -22.19 12.22
N ILE A 311 31.20 -21.92 13.34
CA ILE A 311 31.71 -21.04 14.41
C ILE A 311 32.98 -21.66 15.04
N GLY A 312 32.99 -22.97 15.28
CA GLY A 312 34.13 -23.69 15.87
C GLY A 312 35.37 -23.70 14.97
N GLN A 313 35.20 -23.70 13.65
CA GLN A 313 36.28 -23.53 12.67
C GLN A 313 36.76 -22.07 12.56
N GLY A 314 35.93 -21.13 12.99
CA GLY A 314 36.17 -19.70 12.93
C GLY A 314 35.58 -19.08 11.66
N ILE A 315 34.79 -18.04 11.84
CA ILE A 315 34.25 -17.23 10.75
C ILE A 315 35.36 -16.29 10.23
N ALA A 316 35.64 -16.35 8.93
CA ALA A 316 36.69 -15.51 8.37
C ALA A 316 36.33 -14.01 8.48
N PRO A 317 37.32 -13.12 8.72
CA PRO A 317 37.07 -11.68 8.81
C PRO A 317 36.33 -11.15 7.58
N GLY A 318 35.27 -10.39 7.80
CA GLY A 318 34.46 -9.76 6.75
C GLY A 318 33.40 -10.66 6.11
N GLU A 319 33.28 -11.95 6.46
CA GLU A 319 32.26 -12.83 5.87
C GLU A 319 30.82 -12.42 6.24
N ILE A 320 30.62 -11.91 7.45
CA ILE A 320 29.31 -11.39 7.88
C ILE A 320 28.93 -10.16 7.06
N GLU A 321 29.86 -9.21 6.90
CA GLU A 321 29.68 -8.02 6.05
C GLU A 321 29.36 -8.40 4.61
N LYS A 322 30.08 -9.36 4.03
CA LYS A 322 29.82 -9.83 2.65
C LYS A 322 28.41 -10.39 2.46
N ASP A 323 27.89 -11.13 3.44
CA ASP A 323 26.53 -11.69 3.36
C ASP A 323 25.45 -10.59 3.52
N ILE A 324 25.68 -9.62 4.40
CA ILE A 324 24.83 -8.41 4.52
C ILE A 324 24.84 -7.61 3.21
N GLU A 325 26.02 -7.42 2.62
CA GLU A 325 26.20 -6.73 1.34
C GLU A 325 25.55 -7.50 0.18
N ALA A 326 25.58 -8.84 0.19
CA ALA A 326 24.87 -9.65 -0.79
C ALA A 326 23.35 -9.45 -0.72
N GLY A 327 22.78 -9.42 0.48
CA GLY A 327 21.36 -9.10 0.68
C GLY A 327 21.01 -7.68 0.22
N THR A 328 21.90 -6.71 0.48
CA THR A 328 21.71 -5.33 0.00
C THR A 328 21.82 -5.23 -1.52
N ARG A 329 22.79 -5.90 -2.15
CA ARG A 329 22.94 -5.95 -3.61
C ARG A 329 21.71 -6.55 -4.27
N ARG A 330 21.16 -7.65 -3.75
CA ARG A 330 19.91 -8.23 -4.27
C ARG A 330 18.77 -7.21 -4.26
N LEU A 331 18.65 -6.42 -3.18
CA LEU A 331 17.63 -5.36 -3.10
C LEU A 331 17.86 -4.27 -4.15
N LEU A 332 19.11 -3.81 -4.31
CA LEU A 332 19.49 -2.82 -5.32
C LEU A 332 19.18 -3.31 -6.74
N GLU A 333 19.43 -4.58 -7.04
CA GLU A 333 19.10 -5.21 -8.33
C GLU A 333 17.60 -5.19 -8.61
N LEU A 334 16.78 -5.60 -7.62
CA LEU A 334 15.32 -5.63 -7.74
C LEU A 334 14.73 -4.23 -7.94
N VAL A 335 15.25 -3.24 -7.22
CA VAL A 335 14.78 -1.85 -7.33
C VAL A 335 15.24 -1.23 -8.64
N GLY A 336 16.49 -1.46 -9.05
CA GLY A 336 17.01 -0.97 -10.32
C GLY A 336 16.36 -1.59 -11.54
N SER A 337 15.94 -2.86 -11.48
CA SER A 337 15.18 -3.49 -12.56
C SER A 337 13.78 -2.87 -12.77
N ALA A 338 13.25 -2.20 -11.74
CA ALA A 338 12.00 -1.44 -11.77
C ALA A 338 12.23 0.08 -11.81
N ASP A 339 13.34 0.50 -12.43
CA ASP A 339 13.73 1.90 -12.64
C ASP A 339 13.82 2.79 -11.38
N GLY A 340 14.25 2.20 -10.26
CA GLY A 340 14.49 2.95 -9.01
C GLY A 340 15.83 3.68 -8.95
N CYS A 341 16.66 3.63 -10.00
CA CYS A 341 17.97 4.27 -10.03
C CYS A 341 17.89 5.67 -10.65
N GLN A 342 18.30 6.69 -9.89
CA GLN A 342 18.40 8.07 -10.35
C GLN A 342 19.63 8.76 -9.78
N TYR A 343 20.02 9.86 -10.43
CA TYR A 343 20.94 10.85 -9.92
C TYR A 343 20.38 12.24 -10.16
N SER A 344 20.14 12.94 -9.07
CA SER A 344 19.79 14.37 -9.01
C SER A 344 20.78 15.06 -8.07
N SER A 345 21.03 16.34 -8.30
CA SER A 345 21.79 17.17 -7.36
C SER A 345 21.05 17.34 -6.02
N ASP A 346 19.73 17.15 -6.03
CA ASP A 346 18.96 16.93 -4.83
C ASP A 346 18.96 15.44 -4.46
N ALA A 347 19.90 15.05 -3.61
CA ALA A 347 20.07 13.67 -3.18
C ALA A 347 18.84 13.12 -2.42
N LEU A 348 17.98 13.97 -1.86
CA LEU A 348 16.74 13.52 -1.20
C LEU A 348 15.72 13.01 -2.23
N VAL A 349 15.64 13.67 -3.40
CA VAL A 349 14.78 13.20 -4.51
C VAL A 349 15.23 11.82 -4.97
N THR A 350 16.54 11.60 -5.13
CA THR A 350 17.10 10.28 -5.46
C THR A 350 16.76 9.23 -4.40
N ALA A 351 16.97 9.54 -3.11
CA ALA A 351 16.68 8.61 -2.02
C ALA A 351 15.17 8.26 -1.94
N ARG A 352 14.30 9.26 -2.13
CA ARG A 352 12.85 9.07 -2.09
C ARG A 352 12.34 8.25 -3.25
N HIS A 353 12.79 8.53 -4.48
CA HIS A 353 12.44 7.73 -5.67
C HIS A 353 12.81 6.26 -5.47
N PHE A 354 14.02 5.98 -4.98
CA PHE A 354 14.46 4.63 -4.64
C PHE A 354 13.49 3.94 -3.66
N SER A 355 13.16 4.60 -2.55
CA SER A 355 12.25 4.04 -1.54
C SER A 355 10.83 3.82 -2.09
N ASN A 356 10.34 4.75 -2.93
CA ASN A 356 9.02 4.66 -3.54
C ASN A 356 8.95 3.45 -4.48
N THR A 357 9.94 3.29 -5.37
CA THR A 357 10.04 2.11 -6.23
C THR A 357 10.15 0.82 -5.42
N LEU A 358 10.99 0.80 -4.37
CA LEU A 358 11.13 -0.35 -3.49
C LEU A 358 9.79 -0.77 -2.87
N PHE A 359 9.08 0.15 -2.24
CA PHE A 359 7.80 -0.17 -1.60
C PHE A 359 6.69 -0.49 -2.62
N ASN A 360 6.80 0.00 -3.86
CA ASN A 360 5.93 -0.41 -4.97
C ASN A 360 6.12 -1.89 -5.29
N ILE A 361 7.37 -2.33 -5.51
CA ILE A 361 7.67 -3.72 -5.87
C ILE A 361 7.58 -4.70 -4.70
N MET A 362 7.76 -4.24 -3.45
CA MET A 362 7.47 -5.09 -2.27
C MET A 362 5.97 -5.40 -2.17
N ARG A 363 5.09 -4.48 -2.58
CA ARG A 363 3.63 -4.65 -2.47
C ARG A 363 3.02 -5.32 -3.69
N GLY A 364 3.49 -4.97 -4.90
CA GLY A 364 2.98 -5.48 -6.17
C GLY A 364 3.80 -6.60 -6.83
N GLY A 365 5.05 -6.78 -6.40
CA GLY A 365 6.04 -7.66 -7.03
C GLY A 365 6.87 -6.95 -8.11
N THR A 366 7.89 -7.66 -8.57
CA THR A 366 8.65 -7.34 -9.80
C THR A 366 8.90 -8.64 -10.58
N PHE A 367 9.33 -8.58 -11.83
CA PHE A 367 9.48 -9.77 -12.67
C PHE A 367 10.78 -10.52 -12.43
N TYR A 368 10.72 -11.86 -12.54
CA TYR A 368 11.84 -12.76 -12.27
C TYR A 368 13.11 -12.42 -13.07
N ARG A 369 13.02 -12.37 -14.41
CA ARG A 369 14.11 -12.02 -15.32
C ARG A 369 13.57 -11.38 -16.59
N ASP A 370 13.27 -10.10 -16.52
CA ASP A 370 12.72 -9.33 -17.64
C ASP A 370 11.48 -10.02 -18.21
N TYR A 371 11.58 -10.61 -19.39
CA TYR A 371 10.50 -11.35 -20.05
C TYR A 371 10.74 -12.87 -20.13
N GLU A 372 11.80 -13.39 -19.51
CA GLU A 372 12.15 -14.81 -19.45
C GLU A 372 11.77 -15.45 -18.10
N PHE A 373 11.40 -16.73 -18.15
CA PHE A 373 11.02 -17.49 -16.96
C PHE A 373 11.23 -19.01 -17.17
N PRO A 374 11.34 -19.80 -16.08
CA PRO A 374 11.46 -21.25 -16.17
C PRO A 374 10.23 -21.86 -16.85
N LEU A 375 10.42 -22.70 -17.87
CA LEU A 375 9.33 -23.37 -18.56
C LEU A 375 8.48 -24.22 -17.60
N ALA A 376 9.14 -24.90 -16.66
CA ALA A 376 8.47 -25.71 -15.65
C ALA A 376 7.49 -24.90 -14.79
N ASP A 377 7.81 -23.64 -14.49
CA ASP A 377 6.95 -22.76 -13.70
C ASP A 377 5.67 -22.40 -14.47
N PHE A 378 5.78 -22.10 -15.77
CA PHE A 378 4.61 -21.87 -16.62
C PHE A 378 3.72 -23.11 -16.73
N ILE A 379 4.31 -24.30 -16.92
CA ILE A 379 3.57 -25.57 -16.96
C ILE A 379 2.86 -25.85 -15.63
N GLU A 380 3.51 -25.58 -14.49
CA GLU A 380 2.90 -25.68 -13.17
C GLU A 380 1.72 -24.72 -13.01
N PHE A 381 1.88 -23.47 -13.43
CA PHE A 381 0.81 -22.47 -13.46
C PHE A 381 -0.39 -22.96 -14.28
N VAL A 382 -0.18 -23.42 -15.52
CA VAL A 382 -1.26 -23.96 -16.35
C VAL A 382 -1.94 -25.14 -15.66
N GLY A 383 -1.18 -26.03 -15.01
CA GLY A 383 -1.73 -27.17 -14.29
C GLY A 383 -2.56 -26.81 -13.06
N ALA A 384 -2.14 -25.80 -12.29
CA ALA A 384 -2.90 -25.29 -11.15
C ALA A 384 -4.24 -24.67 -11.58
N TRP A 385 -4.27 -24.04 -12.74
CA TRP A 385 -5.48 -23.44 -13.30
C TRP A 385 -6.39 -24.44 -13.98
N ASN A 386 -5.82 -25.30 -14.82
CA ASN A 386 -6.57 -26.23 -15.65
C ASN A 386 -5.76 -27.52 -15.85
N THR A 387 -6.05 -28.51 -15.01
CA THR A 387 -5.32 -29.79 -15.00
C THR A 387 -5.37 -30.51 -16.36
N PRO A 388 -6.51 -30.57 -17.09
CA PRO A 388 -6.54 -31.09 -18.46
C PRO A 388 -5.69 -30.30 -19.47
N LEU A 389 -5.64 -28.97 -19.35
CA LEU A 389 -4.91 -28.10 -20.26
C LEU A 389 -3.38 -28.27 -20.13
N ARG A 390 -2.90 -28.66 -18.94
CA ARG A 390 -1.48 -28.91 -18.68
C ARG A 390 -0.83 -29.82 -19.71
N GLN A 391 -1.47 -30.95 -20.06
CA GLN A 391 -0.92 -31.91 -21.01
C GLN A 391 -0.75 -31.30 -22.41
N GLN A 392 -1.66 -30.39 -22.79
CA GLN A 392 -1.59 -29.68 -24.08
C GLN A 392 -0.48 -28.64 -24.07
N ALA A 393 -0.28 -27.93 -22.95
CA ALA A 393 0.85 -27.02 -22.79
C ALA A 393 2.20 -27.77 -22.81
N GLU A 394 2.30 -28.91 -22.12
CA GLU A 394 3.48 -29.78 -22.13
C GLU A 394 3.80 -30.27 -23.56
N ALA A 395 2.78 -30.67 -24.32
CA ALA A 395 2.96 -31.10 -25.71
C ALA A 395 3.36 -29.95 -26.64
N LEU A 396 2.74 -28.77 -26.50
CA LEU A 396 3.03 -27.58 -27.30
C LEU A 396 4.46 -27.07 -27.08
N LEU A 397 4.95 -27.18 -25.85
CA LEU A 397 6.25 -26.64 -25.43
C LEU A 397 7.34 -27.71 -25.28
N ALA A 398 7.11 -28.94 -25.77
CA ALA A 398 8.02 -30.07 -25.61
C ALA A 398 9.42 -29.83 -26.21
N ASP A 399 9.48 -29.08 -27.32
CA ASP A 399 10.73 -28.75 -28.03
C ASP A 399 11.43 -27.49 -27.49
N GLN A 400 10.85 -26.83 -26.48
CA GLN A 400 11.40 -25.61 -25.90
C GLN A 400 12.50 -25.90 -24.87
N LYS A 401 13.34 -24.89 -24.63
CA LYS A 401 14.40 -24.98 -23.62
C LYS A 401 13.81 -24.98 -22.20
N THR A 402 14.67 -25.23 -21.21
CA THR A 402 14.29 -25.15 -19.78
C THR A 402 13.83 -23.75 -19.33
N SER A 403 14.13 -22.72 -20.11
CA SER A 403 13.65 -21.33 -19.97
C SER A 403 13.01 -20.88 -21.28
N VAL A 404 11.98 -20.05 -21.18
CA VAL A 404 11.23 -19.51 -22.34
C VAL A 404 10.89 -18.04 -22.09
N SER A 405 10.62 -17.29 -23.15
CA SER A 405 10.20 -15.90 -23.06
C SER A 405 8.68 -15.72 -23.23
N LEU A 406 8.15 -14.61 -22.70
CA LEU A 406 6.74 -14.24 -22.87
C LEU A 406 6.31 -14.15 -24.34
N PRO A 407 7.07 -13.50 -25.26
CA PRO A 407 6.71 -13.46 -26.67
C PRO A 407 6.63 -14.85 -27.31
N GLU A 408 7.60 -15.73 -27.03
CA GLU A 408 7.61 -17.11 -27.55
C GLU A 408 6.40 -17.91 -27.09
N VAL A 409 6.07 -17.88 -25.79
CA VAL A 409 4.88 -18.58 -25.27
C VAL A 409 3.60 -18.00 -25.87
N SER A 410 3.52 -16.67 -25.99
CA SER A 410 2.34 -16.00 -26.54
C SER A 410 2.11 -16.32 -28.03
N GLU A 411 3.18 -16.40 -28.82
CA GLU A 411 3.14 -16.79 -30.23
C GLU A 411 2.73 -18.26 -30.38
N LEU A 412 3.40 -19.18 -29.67
CA LEU A 412 3.09 -20.61 -29.72
C LEU A 412 1.65 -20.91 -29.26
N ALA A 413 1.19 -20.26 -28.20
CA ALA A 413 -0.17 -20.41 -27.70
C ALA A 413 -1.21 -19.93 -28.73
N ARG A 414 -0.95 -18.81 -29.41
CA ARG A 414 -1.80 -18.27 -30.47
C ARG A 414 -1.83 -19.20 -31.70
N ASP A 415 -0.67 -19.66 -32.15
CA ASP A 415 -0.52 -20.52 -33.33
C ASP A 415 -1.12 -21.93 -33.11
N SER A 416 -1.23 -22.36 -31.86
CA SER A 416 -1.92 -23.61 -31.51
C SER A 416 -3.42 -23.59 -31.83
N GLY A 417 -4.02 -22.40 -31.97
CA GLY A 417 -5.47 -22.22 -32.14
C GLY A 417 -6.29 -22.53 -30.87
N ASN A 418 -5.65 -22.81 -29.73
CA ASN A 418 -6.33 -23.06 -28.47
C ASN A 418 -6.47 -21.76 -27.65
N ALA A 419 -7.70 -21.22 -27.61
CA ALA A 419 -8.01 -20.00 -26.89
C ALA A 419 -7.76 -20.07 -25.36
N ASP A 420 -7.82 -21.25 -24.74
CA ASP A 420 -7.49 -21.40 -23.33
C ASP A 420 -5.98 -21.33 -23.08
N LEU A 421 -5.15 -21.87 -23.98
CA LEU A 421 -3.69 -21.70 -23.90
C LEU A 421 -3.29 -20.25 -24.14
N GLU A 422 -3.90 -19.57 -25.12
CA GLU A 422 -3.64 -18.15 -25.35
C GLU A 422 -4.04 -17.29 -24.15
N ARG A 423 -5.20 -17.58 -23.51
CA ARG A 423 -5.58 -16.95 -22.25
C ARG A 423 -4.58 -17.22 -21.13
N MET A 424 -4.07 -18.45 -20.98
CA MET A 424 -3.05 -18.76 -19.98
C MET A 424 -1.76 -17.97 -20.19
N ALA A 425 -1.31 -17.82 -21.44
CA ALA A 425 -0.16 -16.98 -21.77
C ALA A 425 -0.39 -15.50 -21.40
N LEU A 426 -1.60 -14.99 -21.64
CA LEU A 426 -2.00 -13.62 -21.27
C LEU A 426 -2.19 -13.43 -19.75
N GLU A 427 -2.60 -14.44 -18.99
CA GLU A 427 -2.78 -14.30 -17.54
C GLU A 427 -1.51 -14.58 -16.72
N TYR A 428 -0.49 -15.16 -17.33
CA TYR A 428 0.74 -15.51 -16.65
C TYR A 428 1.59 -14.27 -16.35
N LEU A 429 1.99 -14.15 -15.08
CA LEU A 429 2.80 -13.05 -14.56
C LEU A 429 3.88 -13.66 -13.63
N PRO A 430 5.14 -13.82 -14.10
CA PRO A 430 6.24 -14.43 -13.34
C PRO A 430 6.82 -13.45 -12.31
N LEU A 431 5.97 -12.96 -11.41
CA LEU A 431 6.32 -11.99 -10.37
C LEU A 431 6.99 -12.67 -9.18
N ILE A 432 7.95 -11.98 -8.59
CA ILE A 432 8.65 -12.33 -7.35
C ILE A 432 8.56 -11.15 -6.37
N PHE A 433 9.08 -11.34 -5.15
CA PHE A 433 9.30 -10.29 -4.14
C PHE A 433 8.04 -9.65 -3.51
N SER A 434 6.85 -9.88 -4.07
CA SER A 434 5.60 -9.32 -3.53
C SER A 434 5.23 -9.90 -2.16
N ARG A 435 4.61 -9.08 -1.32
CA ARG A 435 4.01 -9.46 -0.03
C ARG A 435 2.85 -8.55 0.33
N ARG A 436 1.92 -9.05 1.15
CA ARG A 436 0.89 -8.21 1.76
C ARG A 436 1.52 -7.23 2.76
N HIS A 437 0.96 -6.02 2.80
CA HIS A 437 1.48 -4.90 3.58
C HIS A 437 0.99 -4.88 5.05
N GLY A 438 0.96 -6.05 5.68
CA GLY A 438 0.73 -6.16 7.12
C GLY A 438 1.97 -5.79 7.92
N ASP A 439 1.76 -5.10 9.05
CA ASP A 439 2.80 -4.71 10.00
C ASP A 439 2.14 -4.28 11.34
N PRO A 440 2.91 -4.04 12.43
CA PRO A 440 2.37 -3.63 13.73
C PRO A 440 1.46 -2.41 13.74
N SER A 441 1.63 -1.47 12.80
CA SER A 441 0.79 -0.28 12.64
C SER A 441 -0.41 -0.51 11.70
N ARG A 442 -0.47 -1.69 11.06
CA ARG A 442 -1.57 -2.22 10.22
C ARG A 442 -1.97 -3.63 10.70
N PRO A 443 -2.30 -3.83 11.98
CA PRO A 443 -2.39 -5.16 12.59
C PRO A 443 -3.56 -6.02 12.06
N TRP A 444 -4.54 -5.42 11.39
CA TRP A 444 -5.64 -6.13 10.72
C TRP A 444 -5.19 -6.85 9.43
N ASN A 445 -4.03 -6.49 8.88
CA ASN A 445 -3.46 -7.15 7.70
C ASN A 445 -2.46 -8.22 8.13
N HIS A 446 -2.76 -9.49 7.85
CA HIS A 446 -1.76 -10.55 7.93
C HIS A 446 -0.78 -10.46 6.76
N PHE A 447 0.51 -10.68 7.02
CA PHE A 447 1.54 -10.73 5.98
C PHE A 447 2.34 -12.03 6.05
N SER A 448 2.87 -12.42 4.89
CA SER A 448 3.88 -13.45 4.75
C SER A 448 4.81 -13.09 3.58
N ILE A 449 6.11 -13.28 3.76
CA ILE A 449 7.19 -13.02 2.79
C ILE A 449 7.61 -14.37 2.19
N ASP A 450 6.76 -14.90 1.32
CA ASP A 450 6.98 -16.20 0.67
C ASP A 450 7.73 -16.01 -0.66
N ILE A 451 8.99 -15.59 -0.58
CA ILE A 451 9.80 -15.23 -1.76
C ILE A 451 10.80 -16.31 -2.18
N LYS A 452 10.88 -17.43 -1.45
CA LYS A 452 11.78 -18.56 -1.74
C LYS A 452 11.06 -19.90 -1.73
N ASN A 453 11.54 -20.81 -2.56
CA ASN A 453 11.23 -22.23 -2.51
C ASN A 453 12.06 -22.93 -1.42
N GLU A 454 11.74 -24.19 -1.11
CA GLU A 454 12.46 -24.98 -0.10
C GLU A 454 13.95 -25.19 -0.43
N ASP A 455 14.31 -25.16 -1.72
CA ASP A 455 15.69 -25.25 -2.20
C ASP A 455 16.45 -23.91 -2.17
N GLY A 456 15.80 -22.83 -1.75
CA GLY A 456 16.35 -21.47 -1.67
C GLY A 456 16.25 -20.65 -2.96
N SER A 457 15.73 -21.21 -4.06
CA SER A 457 15.48 -20.47 -5.31
C SER A 457 14.34 -19.45 -5.15
N ASP A 458 14.30 -18.41 -6.00
CA ASP A 458 13.20 -17.44 -6.01
C ASP A 458 11.86 -18.13 -6.26
N LYS A 459 10.86 -17.80 -5.44
CA LYS A 459 9.48 -18.26 -5.64
C LYS A 459 8.72 -17.25 -6.50
N LEU A 460 8.29 -17.69 -7.68
CA LEU A 460 7.41 -16.89 -8.54
C LEU A 460 6.01 -16.93 -7.94
N HIS A 461 5.60 -15.89 -7.24
CA HIS A 461 4.31 -15.85 -6.57
C HIS A 461 3.88 -14.43 -6.28
N TYR A 462 2.57 -14.18 -6.37
CA TYR A 462 1.98 -12.92 -5.97
C TYR A 462 0.60 -13.09 -5.37
N GLN A 463 0.26 -12.18 -4.47
CA GLN A 463 -1.09 -11.99 -3.96
C GLN A 463 -1.29 -10.56 -3.50
N GLY A 464 -2.49 -10.02 -3.71
CA GLY A 464 -2.82 -8.67 -3.26
C GLY A 464 -4.30 -8.39 -3.34
N ASN A 465 -4.76 -7.47 -2.49
CA ASN A 465 -6.10 -6.91 -2.65
C ASN A 465 -6.18 -6.21 -4.00
N TRP A 466 -7.35 -6.28 -4.63
CA TRP A 466 -7.61 -5.83 -6.00
C TRP A 466 -7.01 -4.46 -6.31
N ARG A 467 -7.44 -3.44 -5.56
CA ARG A 467 -6.99 -2.07 -5.74
C ARG A 467 -5.48 -1.93 -5.58
N ASP A 468 -4.93 -2.50 -4.51
CA ASP A 468 -3.54 -2.31 -4.16
C ASP A 468 -2.61 -2.82 -5.26
N ILE A 469 -2.86 -4.05 -5.74
CA ILE A 469 -1.96 -4.71 -6.68
C ILE A 469 -2.02 -4.08 -8.08
N PHE A 470 -3.21 -3.76 -8.59
CA PHE A 470 -3.34 -3.10 -9.90
C PHE A 470 -2.79 -1.68 -9.91
N GLN A 471 -2.91 -0.95 -8.79
CA GLN A 471 -2.23 0.34 -8.65
C GLN A 471 -0.70 0.21 -8.66
N ASN A 472 -0.14 -0.85 -8.06
CA ASN A 472 1.31 -1.05 -8.12
C ASN A 472 1.79 -1.49 -9.51
N TRP A 473 0.98 -2.30 -10.21
CA TRP A 473 1.27 -2.74 -11.59
C TRP A 473 1.18 -1.59 -12.59
N GLU A 474 0.35 -0.57 -12.36
CA GLU A 474 0.35 0.66 -13.16
C GLU A 474 1.72 1.35 -13.17
N ALA A 475 2.37 1.47 -12.00
CA ALA A 475 3.73 2.03 -11.95
C ALA A 475 4.78 1.05 -12.53
N LEU A 476 4.61 -0.26 -12.29
CA LEU A 476 5.52 -1.29 -12.81
C LEU A 476 5.49 -1.38 -14.35
N ALA A 477 4.35 -1.04 -14.98
CA ALA A 477 4.17 -1.06 -16.43
C ALA A 477 5.11 -0.09 -17.17
N ILE A 478 5.58 0.97 -16.51
CA ILE A 478 6.60 1.87 -17.09
C ILE A 478 7.91 1.11 -17.32
N SER A 479 8.31 0.29 -16.35
CA SER A 479 9.57 -0.47 -16.39
C SER A 479 9.48 -1.75 -17.20
N TYR A 480 8.28 -2.35 -17.30
CA TYR A 480 8.05 -3.59 -18.04
C TYR A 480 6.84 -3.51 -18.98
N PRO A 481 6.92 -2.74 -20.08
CA PRO A 481 5.76 -2.49 -20.93
C PRO A 481 5.15 -3.73 -21.57
N GLU A 482 5.93 -4.74 -21.97
CA GLU A 482 5.37 -5.94 -22.62
C GLU A 482 4.43 -6.79 -21.74
N TYR A 483 4.30 -6.50 -20.43
CA TYR A 483 3.30 -7.13 -19.56
C TYR A 483 1.99 -6.35 -19.42
N ILE A 484 1.84 -5.18 -20.06
CA ILE A 484 0.63 -4.35 -19.95
C ILE A 484 -0.64 -5.13 -20.32
N GLU A 485 -0.62 -5.86 -21.43
CA GLU A 485 -1.77 -6.66 -21.85
C GLU A 485 -2.04 -7.82 -20.88
N ASN A 486 -1.02 -8.35 -20.21
CA ASN A 486 -1.19 -9.36 -19.18
C ASN A 486 -1.89 -8.79 -17.94
N PHE A 487 -1.55 -7.57 -17.52
CA PHE A 487 -2.25 -6.87 -16.45
C PHE A 487 -3.73 -6.64 -16.80
N ILE A 488 -4.01 -6.23 -18.04
CA ILE A 488 -5.38 -6.02 -18.54
C ILE A 488 -6.14 -7.36 -18.56
N ALA A 489 -5.56 -8.41 -19.13
CA ALA A 489 -6.18 -9.74 -19.19
C ALA A 489 -6.50 -10.26 -17.80
N LYS A 490 -5.54 -10.16 -16.86
CA LYS A 490 -5.75 -10.55 -15.47
C LYS A 490 -6.90 -9.76 -14.81
N PHE A 491 -6.99 -8.46 -15.07
CA PHE A 491 -8.07 -7.61 -14.57
C PHE A 491 -9.43 -8.03 -15.11
N VAL A 492 -9.58 -8.10 -16.43
CA VAL A 492 -10.89 -8.33 -17.05
C VAL A 492 -11.36 -9.77 -16.85
N ASN A 493 -10.45 -10.77 -16.90
CA ASN A 493 -10.81 -12.18 -16.66
C ASN A 493 -11.23 -12.45 -15.21
N ALA A 494 -10.67 -11.69 -14.27
CA ALA A 494 -11.08 -11.73 -12.87
C ALA A 494 -12.39 -10.94 -12.58
N SER A 495 -12.92 -10.20 -13.57
CA SER A 495 -14.16 -9.42 -13.41
C SER A 495 -15.42 -10.26 -13.70
N THR A 496 -16.48 -10.02 -12.94
CA THR A 496 -17.73 -10.80 -12.90
C THR A 496 -18.70 -10.40 -14.03
N PRO A 497 -19.69 -11.24 -14.39
CA PRO A 497 -20.64 -10.91 -15.45
C PRO A 497 -21.61 -9.77 -15.09
N ASP A 498 -21.71 -9.40 -13.82
CA ASP A 498 -22.48 -8.23 -13.34
C ASP A 498 -21.63 -6.94 -13.21
N GLY A 499 -20.39 -6.95 -13.71
CA GLY A 499 -19.55 -5.76 -13.84
C GLY A 499 -18.81 -5.35 -12.56
N TYR A 500 -18.44 -6.33 -11.73
CA TYR A 500 -17.67 -6.16 -10.50
C TYR A 500 -16.49 -7.15 -10.45
N ASN A 501 -15.96 -7.41 -9.26
CA ASN A 501 -14.80 -8.28 -9.08
C ASN A 501 -14.67 -8.80 -7.64
N PRO A 502 -13.96 -9.92 -7.43
CA PRO A 502 -13.54 -10.39 -6.11
C PRO A 502 -12.58 -9.39 -5.44
N TYR A 503 -12.40 -9.51 -4.12
CA TYR A 503 -11.58 -8.57 -3.34
C TYR A 503 -10.07 -8.81 -3.51
N ARG A 504 -9.65 -10.03 -3.84
CA ARG A 504 -8.24 -10.43 -3.90
C ARG A 504 -7.90 -11.19 -5.18
N ILE A 505 -6.69 -10.94 -5.66
CA ILE A 505 -6.06 -11.68 -6.76
C ILE A 505 -4.79 -12.35 -6.26
N SER A 506 -4.51 -13.54 -6.78
CA SER A 506 -3.23 -14.24 -6.64
C SER A 506 -2.77 -14.87 -7.96
N ARG A 507 -1.54 -15.44 -7.94
CA ARG A 507 -1.06 -16.34 -9.00
C ARG A 507 -2.05 -17.46 -9.28
N ASP A 508 -2.70 -17.97 -8.24
CA ASP A 508 -3.64 -19.09 -8.32
C ASP A 508 -5.07 -18.66 -8.71
N GLY A 509 -5.31 -17.39 -9.00
CA GLY A 509 -6.61 -16.90 -9.46
C GLY A 509 -7.19 -15.79 -8.60
N VAL A 510 -8.39 -16.02 -8.08
CA VAL A 510 -9.16 -15.02 -7.33
C VAL A 510 -9.73 -15.60 -6.05
N ASP A 511 -9.88 -14.75 -5.03
CA ASP A 511 -10.55 -15.08 -3.78
C ASP A 511 -11.59 -14.03 -3.43
N TRP A 512 -12.74 -14.48 -2.94
CA TRP A 512 -13.85 -13.65 -2.47
C TRP A 512 -14.03 -13.80 -0.96
N GLU A 513 -14.67 -12.83 -0.33
CA GLU A 513 -14.99 -12.88 1.10
C GLU A 513 -16.17 -13.82 1.36
N THR A 514 -16.21 -14.44 2.52
CA THR A 514 -17.29 -15.31 2.99
C THR A 514 -17.85 -14.77 4.30
N LEU A 515 -19.12 -15.06 4.58
CA LEU A 515 -19.75 -14.69 5.85
C LEU A 515 -19.30 -15.65 6.98
N GLU A 516 -18.80 -15.08 8.07
CA GLU A 516 -18.42 -15.80 9.30
C GLU A 516 -19.42 -15.43 10.42
N PRO A 517 -20.31 -16.34 10.84
CA PRO A 517 -21.43 -16.01 11.75
C PRO A 517 -21.00 -15.40 13.09
N ASP A 518 -19.84 -15.80 13.61
CA ASP A 518 -19.32 -15.35 14.90
C ASP A 518 -18.41 -14.11 14.80
N ASN A 519 -18.15 -13.63 13.59
CA ASN A 519 -17.31 -12.46 13.33
C ASN A 519 -18.18 -11.27 12.92
N PRO A 520 -18.46 -10.31 13.82
CA PRO A 520 -19.30 -9.15 13.51
C PRO A 520 -18.68 -8.20 12.47
N TRP A 521 -17.42 -8.40 12.09
CA TRP A 521 -16.72 -7.66 11.03
C TRP A 521 -16.76 -8.39 9.68
N SER A 522 -17.29 -9.61 9.63
CA SER A 522 -17.48 -10.34 8.39
C SER A 522 -18.65 -9.74 7.61
N ASN A 523 -18.39 -9.42 6.35
CA ASN A 523 -19.36 -8.86 5.43
C ASN A 523 -19.00 -9.36 4.03
N ILE A 524 -19.84 -9.14 3.03
CA ILE A 524 -19.55 -9.37 1.59
C ILE A 524 -20.04 -8.20 0.74
N GLY A 525 -19.52 -8.06 -0.46
CA GLY A 525 -19.98 -7.05 -1.42
C GLY A 525 -18.92 -6.68 -2.45
N TYR A 526 -19.19 -5.64 -3.21
CA TYR A 526 -18.30 -5.15 -4.28
C TYR A 526 -17.99 -3.67 -4.09
N TRP A 527 -16.72 -3.30 -4.09
CA TRP A 527 -16.32 -1.89 -3.98
C TRP A 527 -16.60 -1.15 -5.29
N GLY A 528 -17.21 0.03 -5.19
CA GLY A 528 -17.68 0.80 -6.36
C GLY A 528 -16.55 1.28 -7.28
N ASP A 529 -15.37 1.55 -6.72
CA ASP A 529 -14.21 2.13 -7.43
C ASP A 529 -13.35 1.09 -8.15
N HIS A 530 -13.47 -0.20 -7.81
CA HIS A 530 -12.54 -1.25 -8.24
C HIS A 530 -12.43 -1.46 -9.76
N GLN A 531 -13.41 -1.04 -10.55
CA GLN A 531 -13.46 -1.32 -11.97
C GLN A 531 -12.86 -0.18 -12.81
N ILE A 532 -13.56 0.94 -12.87
CA ILE A 532 -13.38 1.93 -13.93
C ILE A 532 -11.99 2.59 -13.90
N ASN A 533 -11.62 3.23 -12.79
CA ASN A 533 -10.39 4.04 -12.74
C ASN A 533 -9.13 3.21 -13.01
N TYR A 534 -9.00 2.07 -12.33
CA TYR A 534 -7.80 1.22 -12.40
C TYR A 534 -7.66 0.55 -13.78
N LEU A 535 -8.76 0.10 -14.37
CA LEU A 535 -8.75 -0.44 -15.73
C LEU A 535 -8.41 0.66 -16.74
N THR A 536 -9.00 1.86 -16.61
CA THR A 536 -8.74 3.01 -17.51
C THR A 536 -7.24 3.25 -17.64
N LYS A 537 -6.51 3.28 -16.51
CA LYS A 537 -5.07 3.51 -16.52
C LYS A 537 -4.32 2.44 -17.31
N LEU A 538 -4.61 1.15 -17.08
CA LEU A 538 -3.97 0.07 -17.83
C LEU A 538 -4.26 0.14 -19.34
N LEU A 539 -5.50 0.48 -19.72
CA LEU A 539 -5.88 0.65 -21.13
C LEU A 539 -5.15 1.85 -21.78
N GLU A 540 -5.02 2.98 -21.07
CA GLU A 540 -4.23 4.13 -21.54
C GLU A 540 -2.76 3.77 -21.74
N PHE A 541 -2.17 3.00 -20.81
CA PHE A 541 -0.82 2.45 -20.97
C PHE A 541 -0.71 1.58 -22.23
N SER A 542 -1.64 0.66 -22.46
CA SER A 542 -1.62 -0.19 -23.66
C SER A 542 -1.68 0.63 -24.94
N LEU A 543 -2.53 1.67 -25.02
CA LEU A 543 -2.60 2.53 -26.21
C LEU A 543 -1.33 3.33 -26.44
N HIS A 544 -0.73 3.85 -25.37
CA HIS A 544 0.49 4.62 -25.47
C HIS A 544 1.67 3.77 -25.96
N TYR A 545 1.85 2.56 -25.41
CA TYR A 545 3.00 1.69 -25.70
C TYR A 545 2.75 0.76 -26.89
N HIS A 546 1.54 0.22 -27.02
CA HIS A 546 1.15 -0.81 -27.99
C HIS A 546 -0.18 -0.48 -28.70
N PRO A 547 -0.24 0.60 -29.50
CA PRO A 547 -1.51 1.13 -30.05
C PRO A 547 -2.38 0.07 -30.76
N GLU A 548 -1.79 -0.93 -31.41
CA GLU A 548 -2.52 -1.94 -32.16
C GLU A 548 -2.99 -3.15 -31.32
N LYS A 549 -2.35 -3.45 -30.17
CA LYS A 549 -2.61 -4.69 -29.43
C LYS A 549 -4.04 -4.72 -28.86
N LEU A 550 -4.49 -3.62 -28.27
CA LEU A 550 -5.80 -3.55 -27.64
C LEU A 550 -6.95 -3.65 -28.66
N ILE A 551 -6.81 -2.98 -29.80
CA ILE A 551 -7.78 -3.02 -30.90
C ILE A 551 -7.99 -4.47 -31.37
N GLY A 552 -6.90 -5.23 -31.50
CA GLY A 552 -6.94 -6.65 -31.85
C GLY A 552 -7.74 -7.53 -30.88
N PHE A 553 -7.95 -7.11 -29.63
CA PHE A 553 -8.71 -7.86 -28.64
C PHE A 553 -10.20 -7.51 -28.58
N LEU A 554 -10.62 -6.38 -29.17
CA LEU A 554 -12.00 -5.89 -29.08
C LEU A 554 -13.03 -6.87 -29.67
N SER A 555 -12.64 -7.71 -30.63
CA SER A 555 -13.53 -8.67 -31.31
C SER A 555 -13.15 -10.14 -31.12
N ARG A 556 -12.10 -10.46 -30.36
CA ARG A 556 -11.61 -11.84 -30.18
C ARG A 556 -12.12 -12.45 -28.89
N ASP A 557 -12.80 -13.59 -29.00
CA ASP A 557 -13.35 -14.34 -27.86
C ASP A 557 -12.27 -15.08 -27.06
N LEU A 558 -11.53 -14.34 -26.25
CA LEU A 558 -10.43 -14.84 -25.41
C LEU A 558 -10.69 -14.65 -23.91
N PHE A 559 -11.53 -13.71 -23.53
CA PHE A 559 -11.70 -13.29 -22.15
C PHE A 559 -12.85 -14.04 -21.48
N VAL A 560 -12.79 -14.15 -20.16
CA VAL A 560 -13.73 -14.98 -19.37
C VAL A 560 -14.36 -14.16 -18.25
N TYR A 561 -15.38 -14.71 -17.58
CA TYR A 561 -15.98 -14.10 -16.39
C TYR A 561 -15.63 -14.90 -15.13
N ALA A 562 -15.19 -14.20 -14.08
CA ALA A 562 -15.12 -14.78 -12.75
C ALA A 562 -16.52 -15.08 -12.22
N ASN A 563 -16.71 -16.27 -11.65
CA ASN A 563 -17.99 -16.75 -11.15
C ASN A 563 -18.10 -16.57 -9.64
N VAL A 564 -18.11 -15.32 -9.15
CA VAL A 564 -18.22 -15.03 -7.72
C VAL A 564 -19.63 -15.43 -7.22
N PRO A 565 -19.76 -16.09 -6.04
CA PRO A 565 -21.05 -16.56 -5.51
C PRO A 565 -21.84 -15.46 -4.78
N TYR A 566 -21.86 -14.25 -5.35
CA TYR A 566 -22.67 -13.14 -4.84
C TYR A 566 -23.85 -12.90 -5.79
N ARG A 567 -25.00 -12.54 -5.24
CA ARG A 567 -26.18 -12.09 -5.99
C ARG A 567 -26.66 -10.75 -5.47
N LEU A 568 -26.81 -9.78 -6.36
CA LEU A 568 -27.49 -8.53 -6.04
C LEU A 568 -29.00 -8.75 -6.01
N LYS A 569 -29.70 -8.18 -5.03
CA LYS A 569 -31.16 -8.24 -4.95
C LYS A 569 -31.82 -7.46 -6.10
N GLY A 570 -33.13 -7.69 -6.29
CA GLY A 570 -33.96 -6.93 -7.22
C GLY A 570 -34.06 -5.45 -6.85
N TYR A 571 -34.28 -4.59 -7.84
CA TYR A 571 -34.23 -3.13 -7.74
C TYR A 571 -35.14 -2.58 -6.65
N ALA A 572 -36.39 -3.07 -6.57
CA ALA A 572 -37.32 -2.64 -5.54
C ALA A 572 -36.80 -2.94 -4.11
N ALA A 573 -36.10 -4.06 -3.92
CA ALA A 573 -35.47 -4.39 -2.64
C ALA A 573 -34.25 -3.50 -2.36
N LEU A 574 -33.49 -3.11 -3.39
CA LEU A 574 -32.39 -2.16 -3.27
C LEU A 574 -32.89 -0.77 -2.84
N VAL A 575 -33.98 -0.27 -3.43
CA VAL A 575 -34.58 1.02 -3.05
C VAL A 575 -35.15 0.98 -1.63
N ASN A 576 -35.78 -0.14 -1.26
CA ASN A 576 -36.40 -0.30 0.07
C ASN A 576 -35.37 -0.42 1.21
N ASP A 577 -34.28 -1.17 1.02
CA ASP A 577 -33.19 -1.29 2.01
C ASP A 577 -31.82 -1.30 1.31
N PRO A 578 -31.27 -0.12 0.99
CA PRO A 578 -30.07 -0.02 0.17
C PRO A 578 -28.79 -0.43 0.89
N ARG A 579 -28.86 -0.77 2.19
CA ARG A 579 -27.74 -1.28 2.98
C ARG A 579 -27.65 -2.81 2.96
N ASN A 580 -28.66 -3.49 2.45
CA ASN A 580 -28.80 -4.94 2.46
C ASN A 580 -29.13 -5.44 1.06
N THR A 581 -28.10 -5.52 0.22
CA THR A 581 -28.25 -5.61 -1.24
C THR A 581 -27.59 -6.83 -1.86
N VAL A 582 -26.70 -7.52 -1.15
CA VAL A 582 -25.92 -8.65 -1.65
C VAL A 582 -26.20 -9.90 -0.83
N ILE A 583 -26.52 -11.00 -1.51
CA ILE A 583 -26.75 -12.33 -0.94
C ILE A 583 -25.54 -13.22 -1.28
N PHE A 584 -25.05 -13.99 -0.30
CA PHE A 584 -24.11 -15.08 -0.55
C PHE A 584 -24.88 -16.30 -1.06
N ASP A 585 -24.50 -16.84 -2.20
CA ASP A 585 -25.12 -18.02 -2.80
C ASP A 585 -24.32 -19.27 -2.45
N ASP A 586 -24.70 -19.91 -1.33
CA ASP A 586 -24.03 -21.11 -0.80
C ASP A 586 -24.06 -22.29 -1.77
N GLU A 587 -25.15 -22.47 -2.53
CA GLU A 587 -25.29 -23.56 -3.49
C GLU A 587 -24.31 -23.38 -4.65
N LYS A 588 -24.20 -22.15 -5.16
CA LYS A 588 -23.23 -21.78 -6.18
C LYS A 588 -21.81 -21.89 -5.67
N ALA A 589 -21.52 -21.45 -4.45
CA ALA A 589 -20.20 -21.59 -3.84
C ALA A 589 -19.78 -23.08 -3.78
N ALA A 590 -20.65 -23.94 -3.26
CA ALA A 590 -20.39 -25.38 -3.20
C ALA A 590 -20.24 -26.03 -4.60
N ALA A 591 -20.96 -25.53 -5.61
CA ALA A 591 -20.79 -25.97 -6.99
C ALA A 591 -19.44 -25.55 -7.58
N ILE A 592 -18.99 -24.32 -7.30
CA ILE A 592 -17.67 -23.83 -7.68
C ILE A 592 -16.58 -24.68 -7.02
N ASP A 593 -16.67 -24.96 -5.72
CA ASP A 593 -15.68 -25.79 -5.01
C ASP A 593 -15.54 -27.19 -5.62
N ARG A 594 -16.66 -27.82 -6.00
CA ARG A 594 -16.64 -29.10 -6.71
C ARG A 594 -15.92 -29.02 -8.05
N ARG A 595 -16.12 -27.93 -8.82
CA ARG A 595 -15.41 -27.71 -10.09
C ARG A 595 -13.93 -27.41 -9.88
N VAL A 596 -13.58 -26.63 -8.86
CA VAL A 596 -12.19 -26.35 -8.51
C VAL A 596 -11.44 -27.63 -8.17
N ALA A 597 -12.06 -28.54 -7.41
CA ALA A 597 -11.48 -29.85 -7.12
C ALA A 597 -11.30 -30.76 -8.36
N GLN A 598 -12.03 -30.52 -9.45
CA GLN A 598 -11.97 -31.31 -10.69
C GLN A 598 -11.02 -30.72 -11.74
N THR A 599 -11.03 -29.40 -11.90
CA THR A 599 -10.35 -28.70 -13.00
C THR A 599 -9.15 -27.88 -12.53
N GLY A 600 -9.15 -27.38 -11.29
CA GLY A 600 -8.24 -26.32 -10.84
C GLY A 600 -8.94 -24.96 -10.81
N SER A 601 -8.17 -23.87 -10.79
CA SER A 601 -8.69 -22.51 -10.63
C SER A 601 -9.66 -22.05 -11.72
N ASP A 602 -9.62 -22.60 -12.93
CA ASP A 602 -10.63 -22.38 -13.98
C ASP A 602 -12.03 -22.82 -13.54
N GLY A 603 -12.17 -23.68 -12.53
CA GLY A 603 -13.44 -24.02 -11.89
C GLY A 603 -14.17 -22.83 -11.25
N LYS A 604 -13.44 -21.73 -10.98
CA LYS A 604 -13.98 -20.43 -10.51
C LYS A 604 -14.51 -19.56 -11.65
N LEU A 605 -14.42 -19.99 -12.91
CA LEU A 605 -14.92 -19.25 -14.06
C LEU A 605 -16.37 -19.62 -14.41
N LEU A 606 -17.05 -18.73 -15.13
CA LEU A 606 -18.39 -18.96 -15.64
C LEU A 606 -18.34 -19.97 -16.79
N THR A 607 -19.25 -20.93 -16.78
CA THR A 607 -19.38 -21.95 -17.83
C THR A 607 -20.77 -21.91 -18.45
N LEU A 608 -20.88 -22.35 -19.68
CA LEU A 608 -22.16 -22.68 -20.31
C LEU A 608 -22.77 -23.94 -19.69
N ALA A 609 -24.01 -24.25 -20.07
CA ALA A 609 -24.75 -25.41 -19.57
C ALA A 609 -24.08 -26.77 -19.86
N ASP A 610 -23.25 -26.84 -20.91
CA ASP A 610 -22.46 -28.02 -21.28
C ASP A 610 -21.11 -28.13 -20.52
N GLY A 611 -20.80 -27.15 -19.66
CA GLY A 611 -19.58 -27.10 -18.86
C GLY A 611 -18.41 -26.39 -19.52
N VAL A 612 -18.54 -25.91 -20.77
CA VAL A 612 -17.48 -25.16 -21.46
C VAL A 612 -17.31 -23.78 -20.84
N ILE A 613 -16.07 -23.35 -20.58
CA ILE A 613 -15.76 -22.00 -20.09
C ILE A 613 -16.24 -20.96 -21.11
N TYR A 614 -17.09 -20.04 -20.68
CA TYR A 614 -17.67 -19.05 -21.57
C TYR A 614 -16.67 -17.95 -21.90
N LYS A 615 -16.37 -17.77 -23.20
CA LYS A 615 -15.40 -16.80 -23.70
C LYS A 615 -16.10 -15.66 -24.45
N VAL A 616 -15.61 -14.45 -24.24
CA VAL A 616 -16.14 -13.20 -24.79
C VAL A 616 -15.01 -12.27 -25.23
N SER A 617 -15.35 -11.24 -25.98
CA SER A 617 -14.37 -10.25 -26.45
C SER A 617 -13.99 -9.24 -25.37
N LEU A 618 -12.87 -8.54 -25.56
CA LEU A 618 -12.51 -7.45 -24.66
C LEU A 618 -13.59 -6.36 -24.66
N LEU A 619 -14.17 -6.05 -25.83
CA LEU A 619 -15.21 -5.04 -25.93
C LEU A 619 -16.41 -5.40 -25.05
N GLU A 620 -16.83 -6.67 -25.02
CA GLU A 620 -17.92 -7.10 -24.15
C GLU A 620 -17.56 -6.89 -22.67
N LYS A 621 -16.32 -7.22 -22.27
CA LYS A 621 -15.85 -6.98 -20.89
C LYS A 621 -15.91 -5.50 -20.51
N LEU A 622 -15.45 -4.61 -21.40
CA LEU A 622 -15.52 -3.16 -21.20
C LEU A 622 -16.97 -2.66 -21.15
N LEU A 623 -17.83 -3.23 -22.00
CA LEU A 623 -19.24 -2.90 -22.08
C LEU A 623 -19.97 -3.30 -20.80
N VAL A 624 -19.78 -4.52 -20.28
CA VAL A 624 -20.42 -4.97 -19.03
C VAL A 624 -20.09 -4.05 -17.85
N SER A 625 -18.81 -3.68 -17.66
CA SER A 625 -18.42 -2.75 -16.60
C SER A 625 -19.05 -1.36 -16.78
N THR A 626 -19.20 -0.91 -18.03
CA THR A 626 -19.88 0.36 -18.38
C THR A 626 -21.38 0.31 -18.07
N LEU A 627 -22.08 -0.71 -18.56
CA LEU A 627 -23.53 -0.87 -18.39
C LEU A 627 -23.90 -1.06 -16.91
N SER A 628 -23.07 -1.77 -16.14
CA SER A 628 -23.25 -1.93 -14.70
C SER A 628 -23.21 -0.58 -13.96
N LYS A 629 -22.26 0.30 -14.32
CA LYS A 629 -22.17 1.65 -13.73
C LYS A 629 -23.27 2.57 -14.21
N LEU A 630 -23.59 2.56 -15.51
CA LEU A 630 -24.66 3.39 -16.07
C LEU A 630 -26.05 2.99 -15.54
N GLY A 631 -26.30 1.70 -15.30
CA GLY A 631 -27.53 1.24 -14.64
C GLY A 631 -27.69 1.73 -13.20
N ASN A 632 -26.62 2.24 -12.59
CA ASN A 632 -26.62 2.87 -11.27
C ASN A 632 -26.45 4.39 -11.35
N LEU A 633 -26.59 5.00 -12.53
CA LEU A 633 -26.46 6.45 -12.69
C LEU A 633 -27.67 7.17 -12.08
N VAL A 634 -27.38 8.14 -11.22
CA VAL A 634 -28.34 9.10 -10.67
C VAL A 634 -28.06 10.47 -11.28
N PRO A 635 -28.83 10.92 -12.30
CA PRO A 635 -28.58 12.18 -12.97
C PRO A 635 -28.60 13.37 -12.00
N GLY A 636 -27.56 14.19 -12.03
CA GLY A 636 -27.35 15.29 -11.08
C GLY A 636 -26.82 14.87 -9.70
N GLY A 637 -26.61 13.58 -9.44
CA GLY A 637 -26.19 13.04 -8.14
C GLY A 637 -24.90 12.21 -8.13
N GLY A 638 -24.66 11.34 -9.11
CA GLY A 638 -23.48 10.44 -9.15
C GLY A 638 -23.82 9.00 -9.52
N ILE A 639 -22.88 8.08 -9.29
CA ILE A 639 -23.13 6.63 -9.39
C ILE A 639 -23.56 6.09 -8.02
N TRP A 640 -24.67 5.36 -7.95
CA TRP A 640 -25.22 4.86 -6.70
C TRP A 640 -24.32 3.80 -6.04
N MET A 641 -24.02 3.97 -4.74
CA MET A 641 -23.16 3.09 -3.94
C MET A 641 -23.99 2.03 -3.20
N ASN A 642 -24.49 1.02 -3.91
CA ASN A 642 -25.50 0.07 -3.39
C ASN A 642 -25.01 -1.40 -3.30
N THR A 643 -23.70 -1.64 -3.19
CA THR A 643 -23.10 -2.98 -3.31
C THR A 643 -22.44 -3.47 -2.01
N GLN A 644 -22.92 -3.02 -0.84
CA GLN A 644 -22.44 -3.42 0.50
C GLN A 644 -20.95 -3.13 0.81
N ARG A 645 -20.23 -2.44 -0.06
CA ARG A 645 -18.86 -1.99 0.16
C ARG A 645 -18.67 -0.53 -0.27
N PRO A 646 -17.76 0.20 0.41
CA PRO A 646 -17.44 1.57 0.05
C PRO A 646 -16.62 1.63 -1.25
N GLU A 647 -16.04 2.79 -1.51
CA GLU A 647 -15.05 2.99 -2.55
C GLU A 647 -13.63 3.04 -1.94
N TRP A 648 -12.77 3.97 -2.37
CA TRP A 648 -11.39 4.10 -1.90
C TRP A 648 -11.33 4.36 -0.39
N ASN A 649 -12.12 5.32 0.11
CA ASN A 649 -12.12 5.69 1.52
C ASN A 649 -13.01 4.75 2.35
N ASP A 650 -12.40 3.71 2.92
CA ASP A 650 -13.12 2.76 3.78
C ASP A 650 -13.67 3.41 5.07
N ALA A 651 -13.13 4.56 5.50
CA ALA A 651 -13.64 5.27 6.67
C ALA A 651 -15.00 5.94 6.41
N ASN A 652 -15.37 6.18 5.15
CA ASN A 652 -16.70 6.64 4.73
C ASN A 652 -17.66 5.47 4.39
N ASN A 653 -17.49 4.32 5.04
CA ASN A 653 -18.28 3.12 4.76
C ASN A 653 -19.79 3.23 5.03
N ALA A 654 -20.26 4.17 5.85
CA ALA A 654 -21.69 4.35 6.08
C ALA A 654 -22.40 5.12 4.96
N LEU A 655 -21.65 5.67 3.99
CA LEU A 655 -22.21 6.14 2.72
C LEU A 655 -22.81 5.01 1.89
N VAL A 656 -22.38 3.76 2.09
CA VAL A 656 -22.96 2.62 1.37
C VAL A 656 -24.45 2.54 1.66
N GLY A 657 -25.22 2.44 0.58
CA GLY A 657 -26.67 2.46 0.55
C GLY A 657 -27.21 3.78 0.02
N TYR A 658 -27.02 4.89 0.73
CA TYR A 658 -27.60 6.19 0.30
C TYR A 658 -26.60 7.07 -0.46
N GLY A 659 -25.34 6.69 -0.51
CA GLY A 659 -24.27 7.45 -1.14
C GLY A 659 -24.31 7.40 -2.65
N LEU A 660 -23.98 8.52 -3.27
CA LEU A 660 -23.77 8.67 -4.71
C LEU A 660 -22.34 9.14 -4.96
N SER A 661 -21.58 8.43 -5.77
CA SER A 661 -20.19 8.74 -6.09
C SER A 661 -20.09 9.62 -7.33
N MET A 662 -19.71 10.88 -7.14
CA MET A 662 -19.25 11.75 -8.23
C MET A 662 -17.82 11.39 -8.64
N VAL A 663 -17.05 10.79 -7.74
CA VAL A 663 -15.68 10.31 -7.99
C VAL A 663 -15.68 9.26 -9.11
N THR A 664 -16.45 8.18 -8.95
CA THR A 664 -16.57 7.12 -9.95
C THR A 664 -17.21 7.65 -11.25
N LEU A 665 -18.14 8.60 -11.16
CA LEU A 665 -18.73 9.24 -12.34
C LEU A 665 -17.68 10.01 -13.17
N CYS A 666 -16.80 10.75 -12.51
CA CYS A 666 -15.70 11.47 -13.17
C CYS A 666 -14.75 10.53 -13.91
N TYR A 667 -14.39 9.40 -13.28
CA TYR A 667 -13.56 8.39 -13.95
C TYR A 667 -14.31 7.62 -15.04
N LEU A 668 -15.62 7.40 -14.90
CA LEU A 668 -16.46 6.79 -15.95
C LEU A 668 -16.52 7.67 -17.18
N ARG A 669 -16.57 8.99 -17.01
CA ARG A 669 -16.45 9.94 -18.13
C ARG A 669 -15.13 9.77 -18.87
N ARG A 670 -13.99 9.74 -18.16
CA ARG A 670 -12.65 9.49 -18.76
C ARG A 670 -12.61 8.16 -19.51
N PHE A 671 -13.14 7.11 -18.90
CA PHE A 671 -13.23 5.78 -19.50
C PHE A 671 -14.08 5.74 -20.78
N LEU A 672 -15.22 6.44 -20.81
CA LEU A 672 -16.07 6.50 -22.00
C LEU A 672 -15.42 7.27 -23.16
N VAL A 673 -14.68 8.34 -22.86
CA VAL A 673 -13.88 9.06 -23.87
C VAL A 673 -12.78 8.15 -24.44
N LEU A 674 -12.11 7.39 -23.56
CA LEU A 674 -11.12 6.40 -23.99
C LEU A 674 -11.74 5.32 -24.89
N LEU A 675 -12.90 4.78 -24.50
CA LEU A 675 -13.61 3.77 -25.27
C LEU A 675 -14.10 4.32 -26.62
N GLU A 676 -14.56 5.57 -26.68
CA GLU A 676 -14.89 6.24 -27.94
C GLU A 676 -13.66 6.31 -28.86
N GLY A 677 -12.50 6.73 -28.33
CA GLY A 677 -11.25 6.78 -29.09
C GLY A 677 -10.80 5.42 -29.62
N LEU A 678 -10.88 4.38 -28.79
CA LEU A 678 -10.58 2.99 -29.20
C LEU A 678 -11.46 2.51 -30.34
N LEU A 679 -12.75 2.81 -30.26
CA LEU A 679 -13.69 2.45 -31.31
C LEU A 679 -13.36 3.24 -32.57
N ASP A 680 -13.08 4.54 -32.51
CA ASP A 680 -12.77 5.35 -33.68
C ASP A 680 -11.54 4.81 -34.46
N GLU A 681 -10.52 4.30 -33.77
CA GLU A 681 -9.35 3.68 -34.39
C GLU A 681 -9.61 2.27 -34.95
N ASP A 682 -10.58 1.53 -34.38
CA ASP A 682 -10.92 0.19 -34.85
C ASP A 682 -11.59 0.20 -36.23
N THR A 683 -11.12 -0.67 -37.12
CA THR A 683 -11.64 -0.79 -38.49
C THR A 683 -12.91 -1.64 -38.59
N GLN A 684 -13.20 -2.46 -37.56
CA GLN A 684 -14.43 -3.25 -37.51
C GLN A 684 -15.67 -2.34 -37.53
N GLN A 685 -16.75 -2.81 -38.16
CA GLN A 685 -18.03 -2.08 -38.21
C GLN A 685 -19.07 -2.65 -37.25
N SER A 686 -18.88 -3.88 -36.79
CA SER A 686 -19.79 -4.53 -35.87
C SER A 686 -19.07 -5.57 -35.00
N TYR A 687 -19.71 -5.92 -33.89
CA TYR A 687 -19.14 -6.77 -32.85
C TYR A 687 -20.13 -7.87 -32.46
N SER A 688 -19.60 -9.05 -32.14
CA SER A 688 -20.39 -10.18 -31.63
C SER A 688 -20.43 -10.11 -30.10
N ILE A 689 -21.62 -9.91 -29.54
CA ILE A 689 -21.84 -9.69 -28.11
C ILE A 689 -22.88 -10.69 -27.59
N SER A 690 -22.70 -11.21 -26.38
CA SER A 690 -23.68 -12.05 -25.69
C SER A 690 -25.09 -11.44 -25.77
N SER A 691 -26.08 -12.25 -26.14
CA SER A 691 -27.45 -11.76 -26.40
C SER A 691 -28.02 -11.03 -25.18
N GLU A 692 -27.78 -11.56 -23.98
CA GLU A 692 -28.20 -11.01 -22.70
C GLU A 692 -27.58 -9.62 -22.44
N VAL A 693 -26.30 -9.43 -22.78
CA VAL A 693 -25.59 -8.14 -22.65
C VAL A 693 -26.13 -7.15 -23.66
N LEU A 694 -26.38 -7.60 -24.89
CA LEU A 694 -26.90 -6.74 -25.96
C LEU A 694 -28.33 -6.27 -25.68
N ASP A 695 -29.17 -7.10 -25.10
CA ASP A 695 -30.52 -6.72 -24.69
C ASP A 695 -30.48 -5.66 -23.58
N TYR A 696 -29.59 -5.83 -22.59
CA TYR A 696 -29.38 -4.80 -21.57
C TYR A 696 -28.85 -3.48 -22.15
N PHE A 697 -27.87 -3.55 -23.06
CA PHE A 697 -27.36 -2.40 -23.80
C PHE A 697 -28.47 -1.66 -24.55
N ARG A 698 -29.30 -2.38 -25.31
CA ARG A 698 -30.40 -1.78 -26.09
C ARG A 698 -31.42 -1.11 -25.19
N GLY A 699 -31.79 -1.73 -24.08
CA GLY A 699 -32.69 -1.13 -23.10
C GLY A 699 -32.13 0.17 -22.53
N LEU A 700 -30.85 0.19 -22.14
CA LEU A 700 -30.20 1.40 -21.64
C LEU A 700 -30.07 2.49 -22.72
N ASP A 701 -29.72 2.12 -23.96
CA ASP A 701 -29.64 3.06 -25.10
C ASP A 701 -31.00 3.71 -25.39
N GLU A 702 -32.09 2.94 -25.37
CA GLU A 702 -33.45 3.45 -25.51
C GLU A 702 -33.84 4.38 -24.36
N ALA A 703 -33.54 4.01 -23.11
CA ALA A 703 -33.81 4.85 -21.94
C ALA A 703 -33.05 6.19 -22.00
N LEU A 704 -31.76 6.18 -22.33
CA LEU A 704 -30.95 7.40 -22.46
C LEU A 704 -31.45 8.31 -23.60
N LYS A 705 -31.93 7.74 -24.71
CA LYS A 705 -32.53 8.51 -25.81
C LYS A 705 -33.86 9.12 -25.41
N LYS A 706 -34.74 8.32 -24.79
CA LYS A 706 -36.07 8.72 -24.31
C LYS A 706 -35.99 9.91 -23.35
N HIS A 707 -35.04 9.88 -22.43
CA HIS A 707 -34.88 10.90 -21.38
C HIS A 707 -33.90 12.02 -21.75
N GLY A 708 -33.35 12.03 -22.96
CA GLY A 708 -32.31 12.99 -23.35
C GLY A 708 -32.73 14.46 -23.26
N SER A 709 -34.02 14.78 -23.45
CA SER A 709 -34.56 16.13 -23.31
C SER A 709 -34.57 16.65 -21.86
N MET A 710 -34.48 15.76 -20.87
CA MET A 710 -34.40 16.14 -19.45
C MET A 710 -33.10 16.91 -19.12
N LEU A 711 -32.09 16.84 -19.99
CA LEU A 711 -30.80 17.53 -19.83
C LEU A 711 -30.85 19.03 -20.18
N GLU A 712 -31.96 19.51 -20.76
CA GLU A 712 -32.12 20.93 -21.10
C GLU A 712 -32.35 21.83 -19.87
N ASN A 713 -32.76 21.22 -18.75
CA ASN A 713 -33.07 21.91 -17.50
C ASN A 713 -32.44 21.16 -16.30
N PRO A 714 -32.32 21.79 -15.12
CA PRO A 714 -31.94 21.08 -13.90
C PRO A 714 -32.86 19.88 -13.64
N MET A 715 -32.27 18.73 -13.34
CA MET A 715 -32.98 17.47 -13.13
C MET A 715 -33.94 17.55 -11.94
N SER A 716 -35.25 17.42 -12.18
CA SER A 716 -36.27 17.39 -11.13
C SER A 716 -36.25 16.05 -10.37
N GLY A 717 -36.76 16.02 -9.14
CA GLY A 717 -36.80 14.77 -8.36
C GLY A 717 -37.74 13.72 -8.96
N HIS A 718 -38.82 14.15 -9.62
CA HIS A 718 -39.73 13.24 -10.33
C HIS A 718 -39.05 12.63 -11.56
N ASP A 719 -38.40 13.45 -12.39
CA ASP A 719 -37.70 12.98 -13.59
C ASP A 719 -36.55 12.03 -13.22
N ARG A 720 -35.83 12.34 -12.13
CA ARG A 720 -34.80 11.47 -11.56
C ARG A 720 -35.35 10.11 -11.16
N LYS A 721 -36.51 10.07 -10.49
CA LYS A 721 -37.18 8.82 -10.11
C LYS A 721 -37.55 8.00 -11.35
N VAL A 722 -38.24 8.61 -12.32
CA VAL A 722 -38.65 7.94 -13.56
C VAL A 722 -37.43 7.36 -14.30
N PHE A 723 -36.34 8.12 -14.38
CA PHE A 723 -35.10 7.67 -15.00
C PHE A 723 -34.47 6.49 -14.25
N MET A 724 -34.33 6.62 -12.93
CA MET A 724 -33.71 5.59 -12.10
C MET A 724 -34.50 4.28 -12.07
N ASP A 725 -35.83 4.35 -12.00
CA ASP A 725 -36.66 3.14 -11.96
C ASP A 725 -36.51 2.33 -13.26
N GLU A 726 -36.52 2.99 -14.42
CA GLU A 726 -36.33 2.33 -15.71
C GLU A 726 -34.94 1.69 -15.83
N LEU A 727 -33.87 2.39 -15.42
CA LEU A 727 -32.51 1.85 -15.42
C LEU A 727 -32.33 0.69 -14.43
N GLY A 728 -32.91 0.82 -13.24
CA GLY A 728 -32.84 -0.17 -12.17
C GLY A 728 -33.51 -1.49 -12.56
N GLU A 729 -34.71 -1.41 -13.14
CA GLU A 729 -35.44 -2.56 -13.66
C GLU A 729 -34.70 -3.25 -14.82
N LEU A 730 -34.12 -2.49 -15.76
CA LEU A 730 -33.27 -3.03 -16.82
C LEU A 730 -32.05 -3.78 -16.25
N GLY A 731 -31.39 -3.20 -15.26
CA GLY A 731 -30.26 -3.81 -14.59
C GLY A 731 -30.64 -5.08 -13.81
N GLU A 732 -31.78 -5.09 -13.12
CA GLU A 732 -32.32 -6.28 -12.45
C GLU A 732 -32.59 -7.40 -13.45
N ASN A 733 -33.31 -7.12 -14.53
CA ASN A 733 -33.64 -8.11 -15.57
C ASN A 733 -32.37 -8.76 -16.16
N TYR A 734 -31.33 -7.96 -16.43
CA TYR A 734 -30.05 -8.48 -16.88
C TYR A 734 -29.40 -9.41 -15.84
N ARG A 735 -29.28 -8.96 -14.59
CA ARG A 735 -28.63 -9.73 -13.51
C ARG A 735 -29.34 -11.05 -13.25
N GLU A 736 -30.66 -11.04 -13.11
CA GLU A 736 -31.44 -12.25 -12.91
C GLU A 736 -31.24 -13.25 -14.05
N THR A 737 -31.19 -12.76 -15.30
CA THR A 737 -30.90 -13.60 -16.46
C THR A 737 -29.51 -14.25 -16.34
N VAL A 738 -28.45 -13.47 -16.12
CA VAL A 738 -27.08 -14.01 -16.06
C VAL A 738 -26.81 -14.84 -14.80
N TYR A 739 -27.56 -14.64 -13.71
CA TYR A 739 -27.51 -15.49 -12.52
C TYR A 739 -28.06 -16.90 -12.79
N THR A 740 -28.95 -17.07 -13.78
CA THR A 740 -29.34 -18.41 -14.28
C THR A 740 -28.32 -19.03 -15.25
N GLY A 741 -27.39 -18.22 -15.77
CA GLY A 741 -26.35 -18.62 -16.73
C GLY A 741 -26.60 -18.07 -18.13
N PHE A 742 -25.51 -17.86 -18.88
CA PHE A 742 -25.58 -17.43 -20.29
C PHE A 742 -26.07 -18.55 -21.20
N CYS A 743 -26.90 -18.22 -22.19
CA CYS A 743 -27.39 -19.15 -23.19
C CYS A 743 -26.33 -19.53 -24.25
N GLY A 744 -25.24 -18.76 -24.33
CA GLY A 744 -24.15 -18.95 -25.28
C GLY A 744 -24.36 -18.34 -26.67
N ARG A 745 -25.55 -17.81 -26.97
CA ARG A 745 -25.83 -17.10 -28.23
C ARG A 745 -25.25 -15.69 -28.19
N LYS A 746 -24.59 -15.29 -29.28
CA LYS A 746 -24.12 -13.93 -29.51
C LYS A 746 -24.84 -13.29 -30.68
N ASP A 747 -25.20 -12.02 -30.52
CA ASP A 747 -25.89 -11.19 -31.48
C ASP A 747 -24.99 -10.02 -31.90
N VAL A 748 -25.31 -9.37 -33.03
CA VAL A 748 -24.48 -8.32 -33.63
C VAL A 748 -24.81 -6.94 -33.06
N LEU A 749 -23.79 -6.23 -32.58
CA LEU A 749 -23.81 -4.81 -32.20
C LEU A 749 -23.08 -3.97 -33.23
N GLU A 750 -23.77 -3.01 -33.85
CA GLU A 750 -23.16 -2.08 -34.80
C GLU A 750 -22.31 -1.02 -34.08
N LYS A 751 -21.11 -0.75 -34.59
CA LYS A 751 -20.19 0.27 -34.06
C LYS A 751 -20.85 1.65 -33.98
N SER A 752 -21.63 2.03 -34.99
CA SER A 752 -22.35 3.31 -35.00
C SER A 752 -23.39 3.42 -33.88
N GLN A 753 -24.02 2.30 -33.51
CA GLN A 753 -24.96 2.27 -32.39
C GLN A 753 -24.23 2.47 -31.07
N LEU A 754 -23.11 1.78 -30.88
CA LEU A 754 -22.29 1.91 -29.67
C LEU A 754 -21.70 3.32 -29.51
N LEU A 755 -21.15 3.91 -30.57
CA LEU A 755 -20.67 5.30 -30.55
C LEU A 755 -21.79 6.29 -30.21
N SER A 756 -22.98 6.10 -30.78
CA SER A 756 -24.13 6.94 -30.45
C SER A 756 -24.54 6.80 -28.97
N PHE A 757 -24.51 5.59 -28.43
CA PHE A 757 -24.79 5.32 -27.03
C PHE A 757 -23.77 6.02 -26.12
N ILE A 758 -22.47 5.86 -26.38
CA ILE A 758 -21.39 6.48 -25.60
C ILE A 758 -21.54 8.00 -25.57
N ARG A 759 -21.78 8.63 -26.73
CA ARG A 759 -22.00 10.09 -26.83
C ARG A 759 -23.22 10.54 -26.05
N GLN A 760 -24.29 9.75 -26.03
CA GLN A 760 -25.48 10.07 -25.24
C GLN A 760 -25.20 9.93 -23.75
N ALA A 761 -24.54 8.85 -23.31
CA ALA A 761 -24.12 8.65 -21.93
C ALA A 761 -23.22 9.81 -21.44
N LEU A 762 -22.23 10.22 -22.24
CA LEU A 762 -21.35 11.35 -21.93
C LEU A 762 -22.12 12.65 -21.66
N LYS A 763 -23.22 12.93 -22.37
CA LYS A 763 -24.06 14.11 -22.08
C LYS A 763 -24.69 14.04 -20.68
N PHE A 764 -25.18 12.89 -20.26
CA PHE A 764 -25.74 12.71 -18.92
C PHE A 764 -24.65 12.85 -17.85
N LEU A 765 -23.46 12.30 -18.09
CA LEU A 765 -22.33 12.42 -17.17
C LEU A 765 -21.87 13.88 -17.05
N ASP A 766 -21.67 14.57 -18.17
CA ASP A 766 -21.23 15.97 -18.24
C ASP A 766 -22.25 16.92 -17.58
N HIS A 767 -23.55 16.71 -17.83
CA HIS A 767 -24.62 17.42 -17.14
C HIS A 767 -24.55 17.20 -15.62
N THR A 768 -24.32 15.96 -15.19
CA THR A 768 -24.23 15.60 -13.77
C THR A 768 -22.99 16.23 -13.10
N ILE A 769 -21.83 16.24 -13.77
CA ILE A 769 -20.61 16.90 -13.28
C ILE A 769 -20.84 18.41 -13.17
N ALA A 770 -21.40 19.03 -14.20
CA ALA A 770 -21.69 20.46 -14.21
C ALA A 770 -22.61 20.88 -13.05
N ALA A 771 -23.65 20.09 -12.77
CA ALA A 771 -24.60 20.31 -11.67
C ALA A 771 -23.98 20.13 -10.27
N ASN A 772 -22.77 19.58 -10.18
CA ASN A 772 -22.07 19.29 -8.92
C ASN A 772 -20.92 20.25 -8.61
N ARG A 773 -20.82 21.37 -9.34
CA ARG A 773 -19.93 22.48 -8.99
C ARG A 773 -20.50 23.27 -7.82
N ARG A 774 -19.70 23.44 -6.78
CA ARG A 774 -20.03 24.21 -5.57
C ARG A 774 -19.85 25.71 -5.79
N ALA A 775 -20.48 26.51 -4.92
CA ALA A 775 -20.37 27.96 -4.93
C ALA A 775 -18.95 28.48 -4.62
N ASP A 776 -18.15 27.70 -3.88
CA ASP A 776 -16.73 28.00 -3.57
C ASP A 776 -15.77 27.64 -4.70
N GLY A 777 -16.26 27.07 -5.81
CA GLY A 777 -15.48 26.66 -6.97
C GLY A 777 -15.01 25.19 -6.95
N LEU A 778 -15.16 24.49 -5.82
CA LEU A 778 -14.89 23.06 -5.69
C LEU A 778 -16.00 22.21 -6.32
N PHE A 779 -15.83 20.88 -6.32
CA PHE A 779 -16.84 19.93 -6.76
C PHE A 779 -17.26 18.99 -5.62
N HIS A 780 -18.52 18.53 -5.65
CA HIS A 780 -18.98 17.49 -4.74
C HIS A 780 -18.32 16.15 -5.08
N SER A 781 -17.87 15.42 -4.06
CA SER A 781 -17.22 14.11 -4.18
C SER A 781 -18.22 12.97 -4.01
N TYR A 782 -19.01 13.09 -2.95
CA TYR A 782 -20.08 12.16 -2.61
C TYR A 782 -21.33 12.95 -2.24
N ASN A 783 -22.47 12.45 -2.70
CA ASN A 783 -23.80 12.98 -2.37
C ASN A 783 -24.64 11.91 -1.70
N LEU A 784 -25.83 12.28 -1.25
CA LEU A 784 -26.83 11.34 -0.72
C LEU A 784 -28.08 11.37 -1.60
N ILE A 785 -28.73 10.22 -1.76
CA ILE A 785 -30.06 10.12 -2.35
C ILE A 785 -31.12 9.97 -1.26
N GLU A 786 -32.25 10.65 -1.43
CA GLU A 786 -33.48 10.45 -0.67
C GLU A 786 -34.52 9.79 -1.57
N PHE A 787 -35.00 8.62 -1.16
CA PHE A 787 -36.06 7.90 -1.85
C PHE A 787 -37.43 8.31 -1.29
N GLY A 788 -38.31 8.83 -2.15
CA GLY A 788 -39.71 9.08 -1.83
C GLY A 788 -40.65 8.49 -2.88
N ASP A 789 -41.94 8.41 -2.56
CA ASP A 789 -42.94 7.72 -3.39
C ASP A 789 -43.09 8.35 -4.79
N GLU A 790 -43.01 9.68 -4.89
CA GLU A 790 -43.26 10.44 -6.13
C GLU A 790 -41.98 11.08 -6.73
N ARG A 791 -40.89 11.13 -5.96
CA ARG A 791 -39.64 11.82 -6.34
C ARG A 791 -38.44 11.28 -5.59
N TYR A 792 -37.28 11.32 -6.24
CA TYR A 792 -35.98 11.07 -5.61
C TYR A 792 -35.15 12.36 -5.57
N ASP A 793 -34.69 12.74 -4.39
CA ASP A 793 -33.94 13.99 -4.18
C ASP A 793 -32.47 13.71 -3.89
N VAL A 794 -31.62 14.72 -4.14
CA VAL A 794 -30.19 14.66 -3.84
C VAL A 794 -29.81 15.71 -2.82
N GLU A 795 -29.12 15.24 -1.80
CA GLU A 795 -28.49 16.06 -0.77
C GLU A 795 -26.97 16.05 -0.96
N TYR A 796 -26.34 17.15 -0.58
CA TYR A 796 -24.91 17.36 -0.76
C TYR A 796 -24.16 17.24 0.56
N LEU A 797 -22.96 16.65 0.48
CA LEU A 797 -22.02 16.60 1.60
C LEU A 797 -21.00 17.73 1.55
N TYR A 798 -20.24 17.87 2.63
CA TYR A 798 -19.09 18.77 2.75
C TYR A 798 -18.02 18.47 1.68
N GLU A 799 -17.13 19.43 1.43
CA GLU A 799 -16.03 19.29 0.48
C GLU A 799 -15.10 18.13 0.84
N MET A 800 -14.60 17.39 -0.16
CA MET A 800 -13.61 16.34 0.07
C MET A 800 -12.55 16.36 -1.03
N LEU A 801 -11.29 16.11 -0.67
CA LEU A 801 -10.15 16.14 -1.59
C LEU A 801 -10.33 15.21 -2.80
N GLU A 802 -10.90 14.03 -2.56
CA GLU A 802 -11.03 12.97 -3.57
C GLU A 802 -11.85 13.38 -4.81
N GLY A 803 -12.94 14.14 -4.65
CA GLY A 803 -13.71 14.64 -5.78
C GLY A 803 -12.95 15.67 -6.62
N GLN A 804 -12.01 16.40 -5.99
CA GLN A 804 -11.20 17.40 -6.69
C GLN A 804 -10.17 16.70 -7.57
N VAL A 805 -9.52 15.66 -7.03
CA VAL A 805 -8.64 14.76 -7.79
C VAL A 805 -9.39 14.12 -8.96
N ALA A 806 -10.60 13.60 -8.71
CA ALA A 806 -11.38 12.91 -9.73
C ALA A 806 -11.81 13.83 -10.87
N VAL A 807 -12.30 15.04 -10.57
CA VAL A 807 -12.74 15.99 -11.60
C VAL A 807 -11.55 16.55 -12.41
N LEU A 808 -10.40 16.80 -11.78
CA LEU A 808 -9.16 17.16 -12.47
C LEU A 808 -8.72 16.05 -13.45
N SER A 809 -8.89 14.79 -13.05
CA SER A 809 -8.52 13.62 -13.84
C SER A 809 -9.54 13.22 -14.91
N SER A 810 -10.74 13.83 -14.92
CA SER A 810 -11.89 13.39 -15.76
C SER A 810 -11.81 13.82 -17.23
N GLY A 811 -10.94 14.77 -17.56
CA GLY A 811 -10.92 15.46 -18.85
C GLY A 811 -12.12 16.38 -19.10
N PHE A 812 -12.98 16.64 -18.10
CA PHE A 812 -14.12 17.55 -18.22
C PHE A 812 -13.70 19.03 -18.18
N LEU A 813 -12.79 19.36 -17.26
CA LEU A 813 -12.30 20.72 -17.08
C LEU A 813 -11.22 21.07 -18.09
N LYS A 814 -11.30 22.28 -18.64
CA LYS A 814 -10.17 22.86 -19.39
C LYS A 814 -9.06 23.29 -18.43
N PRO A 815 -7.79 23.36 -18.85
CA PRO A 815 -6.69 23.73 -17.95
C PRO A 815 -6.88 25.04 -17.17
N GLY A 816 -7.49 26.08 -17.77
CA GLY A 816 -7.82 27.32 -17.06
C GLY A 816 -8.90 27.19 -15.99
N GLU A 817 -9.81 26.22 -16.11
CA GLU A 817 -10.78 25.89 -15.07
C GLU A 817 -10.15 25.01 -13.98
N SER A 818 -9.25 24.10 -14.36
CA SER A 818 -8.44 23.33 -13.42
C SER A 818 -7.60 24.22 -12.52
N LEU A 819 -6.99 25.28 -13.06
CA LEU A 819 -6.27 26.27 -12.26
C LEU A 819 -7.17 26.96 -11.23
N LYS A 820 -8.38 27.37 -11.63
CA LYS A 820 -9.35 27.98 -10.69
C LYS A 820 -9.77 27.01 -9.58
N LEU A 821 -9.89 25.73 -9.91
CA LEU A 821 -10.18 24.68 -8.93
C LEU A 821 -9.02 24.51 -7.93
N LEU A 822 -7.77 24.51 -8.41
CA LEU A 822 -6.58 24.44 -7.55
C LEU A 822 -6.43 25.68 -6.66
N ASP A 823 -6.69 26.88 -7.20
CA ASP A 823 -6.75 28.13 -6.43
C ASP A 823 -7.80 28.03 -5.30
N ALA A 824 -9.01 27.53 -5.62
CA ALA A 824 -10.08 27.34 -4.64
C ALA A 824 -9.73 26.27 -3.60
N LEU A 825 -9.08 25.18 -4.01
CA LEU A 825 -8.65 24.10 -3.13
C LEU A 825 -7.62 24.60 -2.11
N LYS A 826 -6.63 25.40 -2.53
CA LYS A 826 -5.66 26.03 -1.63
C LYS A 826 -6.33 26.95 -0.62
N ALA A 827 -7.39 27.66 -1.01
CA ALA A 827 -8.14 28.57 -0.14
C ALA A 827 -9.19 27.89 0.74
N SER A 828 -9.39 26.58 0.61
CA SER A 828 -10.46 25.83 1.26
C SER A 828 -10.13 25.43 2.71
N SER A 829 -11.16 24.97 3.44
CA SER A 829 -11.01 24.50 4.82
C SER A 829 -10.23 23.17 4.96
N ILE A 830 -10.02 22.46 3.85
CA ILE A 830 -9.27 21.20 3.82
C ILE A 830 -7.78 21.42 3.58
N TYR A 831 -7.32 22.65 3.34
CA TYR A 831 -5.89 22.96 3.37
C TYR A 831 -5.42 23.10 4.84
N ARG A 832 -4.40 22.33 5.20
CA ARG A 832 -3.81 22.25 6.55
C ARG A 832 -2.44 22.94 6.57
N GLU A 833 -2.41 24.10 7.21
CA GLU A 833 -1.28 25.05 7.17
C GLU A 833 0.03 24.53 7.79
N ASP A 834 -0.03 23.85 8.96
CA ASP A 834 1.17 23.38 9.69
C ASP A 834 1.98 22.35 8.88
N GLN A 835 1.32 21.63 7.98
CA GLN A 835 1.93 20.63 7.10
C GLN A 835 1.98 21.08 5.64
N ASN A 836 1.49 22.27 5.28
CA ASN A 836 1.37 22.76 3.89
C ASN A 836 0.77 21.70 2.95
N SER A 837 -0.35 21.08 3.33
CA SER A 837 -0.94 19.96 2.58
C SER A 837 -2.44 19.87 2.81
N TYR A 838 -3.10 18.82 2.32
CA TYR A 838 -4.56 18.72 2.26
C TYR A 838 -5.11 17.55 3.09
N LEU A 839 -6.16 17.84 3.87
CA LEU A 839 -7.03 16.87 4.53
C LEU A 839 -7.94 16.19 3.50
N LEU A 840 -8.45 15.00 3.84
CA LEU A 840 -9.47 14.35 3.02
C LEU A 840 -10.80 15.11 3.04
N TYR A 841 -11.12 15.74 4.16
CA TYR A 841 -12.33 16.51 4.43
C TYR A 841 -12.13 17.44 5.63
N PRO A 842 -13.03 18.42 5.87
CA PRO A 842 -12.85 19.42 6.90
C PRO A 842 -12.69 18.81 8.30
N ASP A 843 -11.77 19.36 9.08
CA ASP A 843 -11.65 19.02 10.49
C ASP A 843 -12.84 19.64 11.26
N LYS A 844 -13.70 18.79 11.83
CA LYS A 844 -14.94 19.22 12.49
C LYS A 844 -14.87 18.96 13.99
N LYS A 845 -15.44 19.88 14.77
CA LYS A 845 -15.58 19.68 16.22
C LYS A 845 -16.74 18.74 16.51
N LEU A 846 -16.46 17.60 17.13
CA LEU A 846 -17.50 16.68 17.59
C LEU A 846 -18.11 17.14 18.92
N PRO A 847 -19.42 16.87 19.15
CA PRO A 847 -20.04 17.10 20.45
C PRO A 847 -19.28 16.38 21.56
N LEU A 848 -19.07 17.05 22.69
CA LEU A 848 -18.49 16.41 23.87
C LEU A 848 -19.49 15.41 24.47
N PHE A 849 -19.01 14.52 25.34
CA PHE A 849 -19.84 13.45 25.91
C PHE A 849 -21.15 13.96 26.56
N LEU A 850 -21.08 15.08 27.28
CA LEU A 850 -22.24 15.68 27.97
C LEU A 850 -23.22 16.43 27.04
N GLU A 851 -22.85 16.62 25.78
CA GLU A 851 -23.63 17.34 24.76
C GLU A 851 -24.31 16.38 23.79
N LYS A 852 -23.70 15.21 23.52
CA LYS A 852 -24.08 14.30 22.42
C LYS A 852 -25.48 13.70 22.54
N ASN A 853 -25.92 13.32 23.74
CA ASN A 853 -27.15 12.55 23.94
C ASN A 853 -28.13 13.37 24.78
N VAL A 854 -28.64 14.48 24.26
CA VAL A 854 -29.60 15.34 24.98
C VAL A 854 -30.83 15.51 24.11
N ILE A 855 -31.98 15.04 24.61
CA ILE A 855 -33.26 15.23 23.92
C ILE A 855 -33.77 16.64 24.23
N ASP A 856 -34.09 17.41 23.18
CA ASP A 856 -34.64 18.75 23.35
C ASP A 856 -35.96 18.68 24.13
N LYS A 857 -36.14 19.62 25.07
CA LYS A 857 -37.36 19.74 25.86
C LYS A 857 -38.61 19.86 24.98
N ALA A 858 -38.53 20.54 23.84
CA ALA A 858 -39.64 20.65 22.90
C ALA A 858 -40.09 19.29 22.36
N ILE A 859 -39.14 18.40 22.03
CA ILE A 859 -39.40 17.05 21.53
C ILE A 859 -40.08 16.20 22.61
N ILE A 860 -39.60 16.31 23.85
CA ILE A 860 -40.18 15.61 25.01
C ILE A 860 -41.63 16.07 25.22
N GLU A 861 -41.89 17.38 25.14
CA GLU A 861 -43.23 17.93 25.33
C GLU A 861 -44.21 17.49 24.23
N SER A 862 -43.73 17.32 22.98
CA SER A 862 -44.54 16.83 21.86
C SER A 862 -44.81 15.32 21.89
N SER A 863 -43.96 14.52 22.53
CA SER A 863 -44.12 13.07 22.60
C SER A 863 -44.88 12.64 23.86
N GLU A 864 -46.10 12.11 23.70
CA GLU A 864 -46.85 11.53 24.82
C GLU A 864 -46.14 10.31 25.41
N TRP A 865 -45.52 9.49 24.54
CA TRP A 865 -44.79 8.30 24.95
C TRP A 865 -43.60 8.66 25.85
N LEU A 866 -42.75 9.63 25.46
CA LEU A 866 -41.60 10.04 26.26
C LEU A 866 -42.01 10.58 27.63
N ARG A 867 -43.09 11.38 27.70
CA ARG A 867 -43.59 11.90 28.99
C ARG A 867 -44.10 10.79 29.90
N ARG A 868 -44.78 9.78 29.34
CA ARG A 868 -45.25 8.60 30.08
C ARG A 868 -44.09 7.77 30.60
N GLU A 869 -43.08 7.56 29.78
CA GLU A 869 -41.89 6.80 30.15
C GLU A 869 -41.14 7.49 31.29
N LEU A 870 -40.90 8.80 31.18
CA LEU A 870 -40.28 9.60 32.26
C LEU A 870 -41.12 9.59 33.55
N ALA A 871 -42.45 9.72 33.45
CA ALA A 871 -43.33 9.68 34.62
C ALA A 871 -43.37 8.30 35.31
N SER A 872 -43.08 7.23 34.57
CA SER A 872 -43.00 5.87 35.14
C SER A 872 -41.77 5.67 36.03
N GLY A 873 -40.76 6.54 35.91
CA GLY A 873 -39.47 6.43 36.60
C GLY A 873 -38.57 5.29 36.09
N ARG A 874 -39.00 4.58 35.03
CA ARG A 874 -38.16 3.58 34.35
C ARG A 874 -37.09 4.28 33.52
N SER A 875 -35.94 3.63 33.38
CA SER A 875 -34.81 4.11 32.59
C SER A 875 -34.51 3.21 31.39
N THR A 876 -35.47 2.43 30.91
CA THR A 876 -35.22 1.42 29.86
C THR A 876 -34.97 2.08 28.51
N VAL A 877 -35.69 3.15 28.18
CA VAL A 877 -35.54 3.84 26.89
C VAL A 877 -34.94 5.23 27.04
N VAL A 878 -35.38 5.99 28.03
CA VAL A 878 -34.85 7.32 28.35
C VAL A 878 -34.58 7.47 29.84
N GLU A 879 -33.66 8.34 30.20
CA GLU A 879 -33.32 8.67 31.60
C GLU A 879 -33.20 10.18 31.79
N GLN A 880 -33.48 10.67 32.99
CA GLN A 880 -33.35 12.08 33.36
C GLN A 880 -32.18 12.27 34.34
N ASP A 881 -31.25 13.18 34.03
CA ASP A 881 -30.13 13.49 34.91
C ASP A 881 -30.55 14.37 36.10
N ALA A 882 -29.62 14.58 37.04
CA ALA A 882 -29.85 15.41 38.23
C ALA A 882 -30.09 16.90 37.91
N ASN A 883 -29.80 17.35 36.69
CA ASN A 883 -30.01 18.72 36.20
C ASN A 883 -31.31 18.86 35.39
N GLY A 884 -32.08 17.78 35.24
CA GLY A 884 -33.34 17.75 34.52
C GLY A 884 -33.21 17.54 33.00
N LYS A 885 -32.02 17.28 32.46
CA LYS A 885 -31.83 16.90 31.05
C LYS A 885 -32.27 15.46 30.84
N VAL A 886 -32.80 15.16 29.66
CA VAL A 886 -33.25 13.81 29.30
C VAL A 886 -32.35 13.25 28.20
N HIS A 887 -32.03 11.97 28.34
CA HIS A 887 -31.07 11.23 27.53
C HIS A 887 -31.73 9.94 27.05
N PHE A 888 -31.40 9.46 25.85
CA PHE A 888 -31.64 8.06 25.52
C PHE A 888 -30.77 7.16 26.40
N ASN A 889 -31.23 5.95 26.72
CA ASN A 889 -30.45 5.00 27.49
C ASN A 889 -29.12 4.68 26.78
N GLY A 890 -28.01 4.71 27.51
CA GLY A 890 -26.66 4.52 26.97
C GLY A 890 -26.37 3.14 26.34
N ARG A 891 -27.31 2.19 26.38
CA ARG A 891 -27.20 0.89 25.71
C ARG A 891 -27.45 0.94 24.21
N PHE A 892 -28.15 1.97 23.72
CA PHE A 892 -28.52 2.06 22.31
C PHE A 892 -27.38 2.63 21.48
N ARG A 893 -26.98 1.90 20.43
CA ARG A 893 -25.93 2.35 19.50
C ARG A 893 -26.52 2.99 18.25
N ASN A 894 -27.74 2.60 17.87
CA ASN A 894 -28.45 3.06 16.67
C ASN A 894 -29.97 2.88 16.83
N ALA A 895 -30.76 3.38 15.88
CA ALA A 895 -32.21 3.25 15.87
C ALA A 895 -32.69 1.78 15.81
N GLY A 896 -31.89 0.85 15.28
CA GLY A 896 -32.20 -0.58 15.27
C GLY A 896 -32.20 -1.20 16.67
N ASP A 897 -31.20 -0.86 17.51
CA ASP A 897 -31.18 -1.27 18.91
C ASP A 897 -32.39 -0.71 19.68
N LEU A 898 -32.77 0.54 19.39
CA LEU A 898 -33.93 1.20 19.98
C LEU A 898 -35.23 0.51 19.53
N ARG A 899 -35.42 0.28 18.23
CA ARG A 899 -36.57 -0.43 17.65
C ARG A 899 -36.74 -1.80 18.29
N ALA A 900 -35.68 -2.61 18.33
CA ALA A 900 -35.71 -3.94 18.91
C ALA A 900 -36.03 -3.94 20.42
N ALA A 901 -35.72 -2.86 21.13
CA ALA A 901 -36.11 -2.68 22.53
C ALA A 901 -37.58 -2.26 22.66
N LEU A 902 -38.05 -1.31 21.83
CA LEU A 902 -39.43 -0.81 21.84
C LEU A 902 -40.45 -1.86 21.41
N GLU A 903 -40.12 -2.71 20.43
CA GLU A 903 -40.99 -3.82 19.97
C GLU A 903 -41.25 -4.88 21.05
N LYS A 904 -40.38 -4.95 22.07
CA LYS A 904 -40.54 -5.86 23.21
C LYS A 904 -41.36 -5.23 24.35
N GLU A 905 -41.62 -3.91 24.31
CA GLU A 905 -42.38 -3.20 25.34
C GLU A 905 -43.89 -3.31 25.05
N SER A 906 -44.63 -3.87 26.00
CA SER A 906 -46.09 -3.97 25.89
C SER A 906 -46.76 -2.59 25.93
N GLY A 907 -47.57 -2.27 24.91
CA GLY A 907 -48.32 -1.01 24.82
C GLY A 907 -47.68 0.10 24.00
N THR A 908 -46.58 -0.18 23.28
CA THR A 908 -46.00 0.72 22.26
C THR A 908 -46.58 0.38 20.89
N SER A 909 -47.17 1.35 20.20
CA SER A 909 -47.70 1.15 18.84
C SER A 909 -46.57 1.23 17.80
N GLN A 910 -46.77 0.64 16.61
CA GLN A 910 -45.78 0.76 15.52
C GLN A 910 -45.48 2.22 15.17
N GLN A 911 -46.50 3.08 15.21
CA GLN A 911 -46.35 4.51 14.98
C GLN A 911 -45.46 5.18 16.04
N ASP A 912 -45.55 4.78 17.30
CA ASP A 912 -44.67 5.28 18.36
C ASP A 912 -43.23 4.78 18.17
N VAL A 913 -43.05 3.52 17.73
CA VAL A 913 -41.73 2.96 17.42
C VAL A 913 -41.05 3.79 16.34
N ASP A 914 -41.76 4.05 15.24
CA ASP A 914 -41.22 4.80 14.10
C ASP A 914 -40.90 6.25 14.50
N ALA A 915 -41.82 6.94 15.19
CA ALA A 915 -41.60 8.30 15.66
C ALA A 915 -40.43 8.43 16.67
N LEU A 916 -40.25 7.46 17.56
CA LEU A 916 -39.11 7.46 18.50
C LEU A 916 -37.78 7.17 17.80
N CYS A 917 -37.78 6.32 16.77
CA CYS A 917 -36.60 6.10 15.94
C CYS A 917 -36.24 7.38 15.16
N GLU A 918 -37.22 8.11 14.63
CA GLU A 918 -37.01 9.41 13.99
C GLU A 918 -36.42 10.44 14.97
N ILE A 919 -36.96 10.54 16.19
CA ILE A 919 -36.40 11.41 17.25
C ILE A 919 -34.97 11.01 17.58
N PHE A 920 -34.69 9.70 17.66
CA PHE A 920 -33.35 9.20 17.92
C PHE A 920 -32.39 9.61 16.80
N ASP A 921 -32.79 9.47 15.54
CA ASP A 921 -31.98 9.90 14.40
C ASP A 921 -31.85 11.42 14.29
N GLU A 922 -32.83 12.21 14.73
CA GLU A 922 -32.75 13.67 14.85
C GLU A 922 -31.70 14.09 15.90
N VAL A 923 -31.70 13.44 17.07
CA VAL A 923 -30.75 13.73 18.16
C VAL A 923 -29.31 13.42 17.75
N PHE A 924 -29.09 12.34 16.99
CA PHE A 924 -27.75 11.88 16.64
C PHE A 924 -27.30 12.21 15.20
N ASP A 925 -28.17 12.77 14.37
CA ASP A 925 -27.94 13.07 12.94
C ASP A 925 -27.36 11.87 12.16
N HIS A 926 -27.89 10.67 12.41
CA HIS A 926 -27.37 9.44 11.79
C HIS A 926 -27.52 9.41 10.27
N ARG A 927 -28.46 10.19 9.72
CA ARG A 927 -28.65 10.31 8.26
C ARG A 927 -27.43 10.88 7.56
N ARG A 928 -26.70 11.79 8.22
CA ARG A 928 -25.46 12.40 7.70
C ARG A 928 -24.18 11.72 8.22
N PHE A 929 -24.32 10.63 8.94
CA PHE A 929 -23.18 9.83 9.37
C PHE A 929 -22.56 9.12 8.17
N THR A 930 -21.40 9.62 7.73
CA THR A 930 -20.69 9.08 6.57
C THR A 930 -19.85 7.84 6.90
N GLY A 931 -19.59 7.57 8.19
CA GLY A 931 -18.80 6.45 8.65
C GLY A 931 -17.84 6.87 9.78
N ARG A 932 -16.86 6.01 10.07
CA ARG A 932 -15.85 6.27 11.11
C ARG A 932 -14.94 7.47 10.81
N SER A 933 -14.84 7.89 9.55
CA SER A 933 -14.15 9.09 9.07
C SER A 933 -14.43 10.33 9.93
N GLY A 934 -15.71 10.58 10.17
CA GLY A 934 -16.20 11.72 10.93
C GLY A 934 -16.24 11.49 12.43
N SER A 935 -15.73 10.38 12.96
CA SER A 935 -15.80 10.01 14.38
C SER A 935 -14.50 9.45 14.96
N MET A 936 -13.40 9.49 14.20
CA MET A 936 -12.04 9.13 14.64
C MET A 936 -11.04 10.24 14.31
N TYR A 937 -9.88 10.23 14.98
CA TYR A 937 -8.87 11.32 14.90
C TYR A 937 -7.51 10.87 14.31
N LYS A 938 -7.42 9.64 13.80
CA LYS A 938 -6.21 9.04 13.20
C LYS A 938 -6.61 8.33 11.90
N TYR A 939 -5.64 7.90 11.08
CA TYR A 939 -5.87 7.27 9.78
C TYR A 939 -6.53 8.24 8.80
N GLU A 940 -7.67 7.89 8.24
CA GLU A 940 -8.48 8.78 7.41
C GLU A 940 -9.20 9.87 8.24
N GLY A 941 -9.23 9.77 9.58
CA GLY A 941 -10.08 10.58 10.46
C GLY A 941 -9.83 12.10 10.46
N LEU A 942 -10.59 12.80 11.30
CA LEU A 942 -10.58 14.26 11.44
C LEU A 942 -9.18 14.81 11.76
N GLY A 943 -8.80 15.87 11.04
CA GLY A 943 -7.49 16.53 11.17
C GLY A 943 -6.29 15.74 10.61
N SER A 944 -6.52 14.57 10.00
CA SER A 944 -5.46 13.72 9.44
C SER A 944 -5.27 13.93 7.95
N ILE A 945 -4.02 14.11 7.52
CA ILE A 945 -3.64 14.08 6.10
C ILE A 945 -3.43 12.62 5.70
N TYR A 946 -4.03 12.19 4.58
CA TYR A 946 -3.81 10.86 4.02
C TYR A 946 -3.02 10.97 2.70
N TRP A 947 -1.73 10.61 2.75
CA TRP A 947 -0.73 11.01 1.75
C TRP A 947 -0.96 10.44 0.36
N HIS A 948 -1.57 9.26 0.27
CA HIS A 948 -1.91 8.65 -1.03
C HIS A 948 -2.88 9.54 -1.83
N MET A 949 -3.89 10.18 -1.20
CA MET A 949 -4.81 11.06 -1.91
C MET A 949 -4.13 12.38 -2.34
N VAL A 950 -3.21 12.90 -1.52
CA VAL A 950 -2.39 14.08 -1.89
C VAL A 950 -1.49 13.76 -3.08
N SER A 951 -0.93 12.55 -3.14
CA SER A 951 -0.07 12.15 -4.27
C SER A 951 -0.86 11.90 -5.56
N LYS A 952 -2.12 11.45 -5.46
CA LYS A 952 -3.05 11.48 -6.60
C LYS A 952 -3.32 12.90 -7.09
N LEU A 953 -3.38 13.89 -6.18
CA LEU A 953 -3.51 15.30 -6.56
C LEU A 953 -2.27 15.80 -7.30
N VAL A 954 -1.06 15.43 -6.85
CA VAL A 954 0.20 15.74 -7.57
C VAL A 954 0.14 15.19 -9.00
N LEU A 955 -0.23 13.91 -9.15
CA LEU A 955 -0.34 13.28 -10.46
C LEU A 955 -1.40 13.99 -11.34
N ALA A 956 -2.57 14.28 -10.81
CA ALA A 956 -3.63 14.98 -11.54
C ALA A 956 -3.21 16.40 -11.97
N ALA A 957 -2.49 17.13 -11.12
CA ALA A 957 -1.92 18.43 -11.48
C ALA A 957 -0.89 18.30 -12.61
N GLY A 958 -0.03 17.27 -12.55
CA GLY A 958 0.91 16.93 -13.62
C GLY A 958 0.23 16.61 -14.96
N GLU A 959 -0.84 15.81 -14.95
CA GLU A 959 -1.65 15.49 -16.15
C GLU A 959 -2.27 16.76 -16.76
N VAL A 960 -2.76 17.69 -15.92
CA VAL A 960 -3.32 18.98 -16.37
C VAL A 960 -2.25 19.87 -17.01
N ILE A 961 -1.04 19.93 -16.42
CA ILE A 961 0.09 20.68 -17.00
C ILE A 961 0.50 20.08 -18.34
N GLY A 962 0.62 18.75 -18.42
CA GLY A 962 0.90 18.04 -19.66
C GLY A 962 -0.13 18.39 -20.75
N THR A 963 -1.41 18.34 -20.41
CA THR A 963 -2.51 18.70 -21.31
C THR A 963 -2.45 20.16 -21.76
N ALA A 964 -2.11 21.10 -20.86
CA ALA A 964 -1.95 22.50 -21.19
C ALA A 964 -0.81 22.74 -22.19
N SER A 965 0.32 22.06 -21.94
CA SER A 965 1.49 22.11 -22.83
C SER A 965 1.22 21.50 -24.19
N ASP A 966 0.58 20.33 -24.26
CA ASP A 966 0.30 19.65 -25.52
C ASP A 966 -0.67 20.45 -26.41
N ASN A 967 -1.57 21.22 -25.79
CA ASN A 967 -2.51 22.11 -26.49
C ASN A 967 -1.90 23.48 -26.85
N GLY A 968 -0.61 23.72 -26.57
CA GLY A 968 0.07 24.97 -26.86
C GLY A 968 -0.54 26.19 -26.14
N LEU A 969 -1.00 25.99 -24.90
CA LEU A 969 -1.56 27.09 -24.09
C LEU A 969 -0.47 28.03 -23.56
N ASP A 970 -0.89 29.21 -23.09
CA ASP A 970 -0.03 30.29 -22.61
C ASP A 970 0.94 29.86 -21.49
N GLU A 971 2.21 30.28 -21.58
CA GLU A 971 3.26 29.93 -20.61
C GLU A 971 2.91 30.38 -19.19
N ALA A 972 2.29 31.56 -19.04
CA ALA A 972 1.90 32.06 -17.72
C ALA A 972 0.81 31.19 -17.04
N LEU A 973 -0.03 30.51 -17.83
CA LEU A 973 -0.98 29.54 -17.29
C LEU A 973 -0.26 28.28 -16.79
N ILE A 974 0.69 27.77 -17.58
CA ILE A 974 1.50 26.58 -17.24
C ILE A 974 2.31 26.86 -15.97
N ASP A 975 2.96 28.02 -15.88
CA ASP A 975 3.74 28.41 -14.70
C ASP A 975 2.90 28.43 -13.42
N ARG A 976 1.68 28.99 -13.48
CA ARG A 976 0.77 29.02 -12.32
C ARG A 976 0.30 27.63 -11.91
N LEU A 977 0.05 26.73 -12.87
CA LEU A 977 -0.27 25.33 -12.57
C LEU A 977 0.94 24.62 -11.96
N ALA A 978 2.14 24.89 -12.46
CA ALA A 978 3.38 24.32 -11.97
C ALA A 978 3.72 24.78 -10.54
N VAL A 979 3.36 26.01 -10.16
CA VAL A 979 3.44 26.47 -8.76
C VAL A 979 2.55 25.62 -7.85
N HIS A 980 1.30 25.34 -8.22
CA HIS A 980 0.44 24.45 -7.44
C HIS A 980 1.04 23.04 -7.36
N PHE A 981 1.55 22.50 -8.47
CA PHE A 981 2.23 21.21 -8.49
C PHE A 981 3.39 21.16 -7.48
N ASP A 982 4.27 22.16 -7.50
CA ASP A 982 5.42 22.27 -6.59
C ASP A 982 4.94 22.36 -5.14
N GLU A 983 3.95 23.21 -4.83
CA GLU A 983 3.44 23.37 -3.47
C GLU A 983 2.82 22.09 -2.91
N ILE A 984 2.04 21.35 -3.72
CA ILE A 984 1.44 20.08 -3.31
C ILE A 984 2.54 19.04 -3.07
N LYS A 985 3.54 18.97 -3.97
CA LYS A 985 4.67 18.04 -3.86
C LYS A 985 5.54 18.33 -2.64
N ASP A 986 5.89 19.60 -2.40
CA ASP A 986 6.64 20.02 -1.21
C ASP A 986 5.85 19.68 0.07
N GLY A 987 4.52 19.76 0.01
CA GLY A 987 3.59 19.31 1.04
C GLY A 987 3.75 17.84 1.44
N LEU A 988 4.15 16.95 0.51
CA LEU A 988 4.43 15.53 0.80
C LEU A 988 5.57 15.35 1.81
N GLY A 989 6.44 16.36 1.94
CA GLY A 989 7.30 16.51 3.10
C GLY A 989 8.74 16.03 2.94
N LEU A 990 9.21 15.78 1.71
CA LEU A 990 10.58 15.34 1.45
C LEU A 990 11.64 16.28 2.07
N HIS A 991 11.41 17.59 1.99
CA HIS A 991 12.32 18.62 2.52
C HIS A 991 11.90 19.17 3.87
N LYS A 992 10.92 18.55 4.55
CA LYS A 992 10.57 18.93 5.93
C LYS A 992 11.68 18.49 6.88
N THR A 993 11.86 19.24 7.96
CA THR A 993 12.72 18.77 9.05
C THR A 993 12.17 17.45 9.61
N PRO A 994 13.03 16.54 10.13
CA PRO A 994 12.56 15.30 10.73
C PRO A 994 11.54 15.52 11.84
N ALA A 995 11.65 16.60 12.62
CA ALA A 995 10.70 16.96 13.66
C ALA A 995 9.30 17.33 13.10
N LEU A 996 9.23 18.05 11.98
CA LEU A 996 7.97 18.42 11.35
C LEU A 996 7.32 17.24 10.59
N TYR A 997 8.14 16.44 9.92
CA TYR A 997 7.70 15.21 9.25
C TYR A 997 7.25 14.17 10.29
N GLY A 998 8.05 13.99 11.34
CA GLY A 998 7.88 13.01 12.40
C GLY A 998 8.66 11.71 12.23
N ALA A 999 9.52 11.60 11.22
CA ALA A 999 10.36 10.44 10.94
C ALA A 999 11.47 10.82 9.93
N PHE A 1000 12.05 9.83 9.23
CA PHE A 1000 12.92 10.05 8.07
C PHE A 1000 12.10 10.57 6.87
N PRO A 1001 12.33 11.80 6.37
CA PRO A 1001 11.57 12.35 5.23
C PRO A 1001 11.71 11.54 3.93
N ILE A 1002 12.80 10.77 3.80
CA ILE A 1002 13.04 9.89 2.66
C ILE A 1002 12.13 8.65 2.64
N ASP A 1003 11.39 8.35 3.72
CA ASP A 1003 10.51 7.16 3.80
C ASP A 1003 9.03 7.53 3.63
N PRO A 1004 8.25 6.79 2.83
CA PRO A 1004 6.80 6.99 2.72
C PRO A 1004 6.03 6.45 3.93
N TYR A 1005 4.93 7.12 4.22
CA TYR A 1005 4.01 6.80 5.31
C TYR A 1005 2.56 7.01 4.85
N SER A 1006 1.60 6.29 5.43
CA SER A 1006 0.20 6.40 4.98
C SER A 1006 -0.47 7.73 5.36
N HIS A 1007 -0.25 8.24 6.57
CA HIS A 1007 -0.99 9.41 7.05
C HIS A 1007 -0.26 10.20 8.15
N THR A 1008 -0.68 11.45 8.37
CA THR A 1008 -0.20 12.35 9.44
C THR A 1008 -1.38 12.97 10.18
N PRO A 1009 -1.73 12.49 11.40
CA PRO A 1009 -2.75 13.09 12.26
C PRO A 1009 -2.42 14.52 12.71
N SER A 1010 -3.37 15.21 13.32
CA SER A 1010 -3.15 16.58 13.84
C SER A 1010 -2.24 16.64 15.07
N PHE A 1011 -2.10 15.53 15.81
CA PHE A 1011 -1.42 15.48 17.11
C PHE A 1011 -0.10 14.68 17.11
N CYS A 1012 0.31 14.14 15.97
CA CYS A 1012 1.59 13.44 15.83
C CYS A 1012 2.12 13.53 14.40
N GLY A 1013 3.40 13.21 14.22
CA GLY A 1013 3.99 13.09 12.89
C GLY A 1013 3.50 11.86 12.12
N VAL A 1014 4.13 11.60 10.98
CA VAL A 1014 3.78 10.50 10.07
C VAL A 1014 3.61 9.14 10.74
N GLN A 1015 2.68 8.34 10.22
CA GLN A 1015 2.25 7.05 10.76
C GLN A 1015 2.13 6.00 9.67
N GLN A 1016 2.42 4.74 10.04
CA GLN A 1016 2.39 3.56 9.18
C GLN A 1016 3.43 3.58 8.03
N PRO A 1017 4.69 3.17 8.28
CA PRO A 1017 5.78 3.26 7.30
C PRO A 1017 5.60 2.31 6.10
N GLY A 1018 6.26 2.64 5.00
CA GLY A 1018 6.56 1.73 3.90
C GLY A 1018 5.47 1.60 2.83
N MET A 1019 4.82 0.44 2.76
CA MET A 1019 3.99 -0.02 1.64
C MET A 1019 2.60 0.65 1.54
N THR A 1020 2.59 1.98 1.37
CA THR A 1020 1.39 2.78 1.05
C THR A 1020 1.20 2.90 -0.47
N GLY A 1021 -0.06 3.00 -0.94
CA GLY A 1021 -0.35 3.25 -2.36
C GLY A 1021 0.16 4.60 -2.87
N GLN A 1022 0.56 5.51 -1.97
CA GLN A 1022 1.23 6.77 -2.29
C GLN A 1022 2.38 6.58 -3.29
N VAL A 1023 3.21 5.57 -3.05
CA VAL A 1023 4.49 5.42 -3.75
C VAL A 1023 4.33 5.22 -5.26
N LYS A 1024 3.23 4.58 -5.70
CA LYS A 1024 2.98 4.39 -7.13
C LYS A 1024 2.68 5.72 -7.82
N GLU A 1025 1.93 6.60 -7.15
CA GLU A 1025 1.58 7.92 -7.68
C GLU A 1025 2.82 8.79 -7.79
N ASP A 1026 3.69 8.74 -6.78
CA ASP A 1026 4.96 9.47 -6.76
C ASP A 1026 5.92 8.98 -7.84
N VAL A 1027 6.00 7.66 -8.10
CA VAL A 1027 6.81 7.10 -9.19
C VAL A 1027 6.32 7.60 -10.56
N ILE A 1028 5.02 7.53 -10.83
CA ILE A 1028 4.45 8.00 -12.10
C ILE A 1028 4.60 9.53 -12.24
N SER A 1029 4.39 10.27 -11.15
CA SER A 1029 4.60 11.72 -11.11
C SER A 1029 6.06 12.08 -11.38
N ARG A 1030 7.01 11.29 -10.85
CA ARG A 1030 8.44 11.52 -11.11
C ARG A 1030 8.79 11.34 -12.60
N PHE A 1031 8.26 10.32 -13.28
CA PHE A 1031 8.45 10.19 -14.73
C PHE A 1031 7.78 11.32 -15.52
N SER A 1032 6.65 11.83 -15.02
CA SER A 1032 6.00 13.02 -15.59
C SER A 1032 6.87 14.28 -15.44
N GLU A 1033 7.54 14.45 -14.29
CA GLU A 1033 8.51 15.54 -14.07
C GLU A 1033 9.71 15.45 -15.01
N LEU A 1034 10.28 14.25 -15.14
CA LEU A 1034 11.37 13.97 -16.07
C LEU A 1034 10.94 14.17 -17.53
N GLY A 1035 9.64 14.32 -17.81
CA GLY A 1035 9.10 14.54 -19.14
C GLY A 1035 9.11 13.30 -20.01
N VAL A 1036 9.12 12.11 -19.42
CA VAL A 1036 9.04 10.85 -20.16
C VAL A 1036 7.58 10.62 -20.55
N LYS A 1037 7.27 10.79 -21.84
CA LYS A 1037 5.96 10.52 -22.42
C LYS A 1037 6.09 9.38 -23.42
N VAL A 1038 5.07 8.53 -23.52
CA VAL A 1038 4.99 7.53 -24.59
C VAL A 1038 3.71 7.78 -25.38
N ARG A 1039 3.81 7.84 -26.71
CA ARG A 1039 2.68 8.03 -27.62
C ARG A 1039 2.88 7.18 -28.86
N ALA A 1040 1.87 6.39 -29.22
CA ALA A 1040 1.89 5.55 -30.40
C ALA A 1040 3.17 4.68 -30.53
N GLY A 1041 3.68 4.16 -29.41
CA GLY A 1041 4.89 3.34 -29.35
C GLY A 1041 6.23 4.10 -29.44
N GLU A 1042 6.21 5.44 -29.39
CA GLU A 1042 7.43 6.26 -29.39
C GLU A 1042 7.63 6.95 -28.04
N ILE A 1043 8.86 6.91 -27.51
CA ILE A 1043 9.26 7.64 -26.32
C ILE A 1043 9.59 9.08 -26.70
N GLU A 1044 9.04 10.04 -25.97
CA GLU A 1044 9.36 11.46 -26.04
C GLU A 1044 9.91 11.95 -24.70
N PHE A 1045 10.97 12.75 -24.76
CA PHE A 1045 11.59 13.42 -23.62
C PHE A 1045 11.28 14.92 -23.69
N ALA A 1046 10.24 15.35 -22.98
CA ALA A 1046 9.75 16.72 -22.96
C ALA A 1046 9.51 17.20 -21.50
N PRO A 1047 10.58 17.49 -20.74
CA PRO A 1047 10.44 17.99 -19.38
C PRO A 1047 9.85 19.40 -19.39
N ILE A 1048 8.70 19.57 -18.73
CA ILE A 1048 7.99 20.86 -18.61
C ILE A 1048 8.13 21.44 -17.19
N ILE A 1049 8.16 20.56 -16.18
CA ILE A 1049 8.17 20.94 -14.77
C ILE A 1049 9.48 20.61 -14.04
N LEU A 1050 10.44 19.98 -14.75
CA LEU A 1050 11.75 19.66 -14.22
C LEU A 1050 12.52 20.93 -13.86
N LYS A 1051 13.08 20.99 -12.65
CA LYS A 1051 13.83 22.14 -12.15
C LYS A 1051 15.30 22.07 -12.56
N ARG A 1052 15.88 23.22 -12.91
CA ARG A 1052 17.30 23.34 -13.29
C ARG A 1052 18.24 22.92 -12.16
N GLU A 1053 17.83 23.11 -10.91
CA GLU A 1053 18.62 22.75 -9.73
C GLU A 1053 18.90 21.24 -9.59
N GLU A 1054 18.15 20.38 -10.29
CA GLU A 1054 18.40 18.94 -10.27
C GLU A 1054 19.64 18.53 -11.09
N PHE A 1055 20.11 19.37 -12.01
CA PHE A 1055 21.29 19.12 -12.83
C PHE A 1055 22.58 19.45 -12.08
N THR A 1056 23.58 18.56 -12.13
CA THR A 1056 24.83 18.75 -11.39
C THR A 1056 25.64 19.92 -11.89
N THR A 1057 26.25 20.64 -10.95
CA THR A 1057 27.16 21.75 -11.22
C THR A 1057 28.63 21.32 -11.35
N HIS A 1058 28.93 20.05 -11.08
CA HIS A 1058 30.28 19.49 -11.10
C HIS A 1058 30.27 18.06 -11.67
N ALA A 1059 31.44 17.57 -12.09
CA ALA A 1059 31.52 16.19 -12.60
C ALA A 1059 31.30 15.17 -11.48
N VAL A 1060 30.47 14.15 -11.73
CA VAL A 1060 30.12 13.11 -10.76
C VAL A 1060 30.15 11.74 -11.40
N ASN A 1061 30.66 10.73 -10.68
CA ASN A 1061 30.53 9.34 -11.08
C ASN A 1061 29.24 8.78 -10.47
N TRP A 1062 28.22 8.60 -11.29
CA TRP A 1062 26.97 7.98 -10.87
C TRP A 1062 27.10 6.47 -10.91
N THR A 1063 27.01 5.84 -9.74
CA THR A 1063 26.94 4.38 -9.60
C THR A 1063 25.49 3.95 -9.51
N PHE A 1064 25.11 2.97 -10.31
CA PHE A 1064 23.76 2.40 -10.32
C PHE A 1064 23.81 0.91 -10.61
N GLN A 1065 22.74 0.18 -10.32
CA GLN A 1065 22.69 -1.27 -10.49
C GLN A 1065 21.35 -1.64 -11.11
N VAL A 1066 21.37 -2.12 -12.35
CA VAL A 1066 20.18 -2.66 -13.04
C VAL A 1066 20.54 -4.07 -13.48
N GLY A 1067 19.83 -5.08 -12.95
CA GLY A 1067 19.99 -6.47 -13.37
C GLY A 1067 21.44 -6.96 -13.41
N GLY A 1068 22.02 -7.28 -12.26
CA GLY A 1068 23.39 -7.79 -12.15
C GLY A 1068 24.33 -6.83 -11.41
N GLU A 1069 25.61 -6.79 -11.79
CA GLU A 1069 26.66 -6.03 -11.08
C GLU A 1069 26.49 -4.50 -11.22
N ALA A 1070 27.08 -3.75 -10.28
CA ALA A 1070 27.06 -2.29 -10.29
C ALA A 1070 27.78 -1.72 -11.53
N GLN A 1071 27.16 -0.71 -12.13
CA GLN A 1071 27.62 0.03 -13.30
C GLN A 1071 27.91 1.49 -12.91
N PHE A 1072 28.71 2.18 -13.73
CA PHE A 1072 29.02 3.59 -13.50
C PHE A 1072 28.96 4.41 -14.78
N GLU A 1073 28.47 5.64 -14.66
CA GLU A 1073 28.46 6.63 -15.72
C GLU A 1073 29.03 7.96 -15.21
N ASN A 1074 29.86 8.60 -16.03
CA ASN A 1074 30.47 9.88 -15.68
C ASN A 1074 29.57 11.02 -16.16
N LEU A 1075 28.95 11.73 -15.22
CA LEU A 1075 28.09 12.87 -15.47
C LEU A 1075 28.93 14.15 -15.46
N GLN A 1076 28.76 14.96 -16.50
CA GLN A 1076 29.43 16.25 -16.63
C GLN A 1076 28.58 17.35 -15.96
N PRO A 1077 29.15 18.54 -15.67
CA PRO A 1077 28.35 19.70 -15.27
C PRO A 1077 27.24 19.97 -16.29
N GLY A 1078 26.04 20.28 -15.79
CA GLY A 1078 24.82 20.42 -16.57
C GLY A 1078 24.14 19.08 -16.89
N SER A 1079 24.42 18.00 -16.16
CA SER A 1079 23.79 16.68 -16.38
C SER A 1079 22.99 16.16 -15.17
N MET A 1080 22.04 15.28 -15.45
CA MET A 1080 21.38 14.42 -14.46
C MET A 1080 21.10 13.06 -15.09
N ALA A 1081 20.71 12.05 -14.31
CA ALA A 1081 20.49 10.72 -14.86
C ALA A 1081 19.39 9.94 -14.15
N PHE A 1082 18.80 9.00 -14.87
CA PHE A 1082 17.80 8.05 -14.37
C PHE A 1082 17.81 6.79 -15.23
N THR A 1083 17.05 5.76 -14.86
CA THR A 1083 16.85 4.59 -15.71
C THR A 1083 15.42 4.54 -16.25
N LEU A 1084 15.26 3.98 -17.44
CA LEU A 1084 13.97 3.73 -18.08
C LEU A 1084 14.01 2.36 -18.76
N CYS A 1085 13.09 1.47 -18.40
CA CYS A 1085 13.09 0.06 -18.82
C CYS A 1085 14.45 -0.63 -18.55
N GLY A 1086 15.13 -0.24 -17.46
CA GLY A 1086 16.46 -0.73 -17.10
C GLY A 1086 17.62 -0.14 -17.93
N VAL A 1087 17.38 0.84 -18.79
CA VAL A 1087 18.43 1.51 -19.58
C VAL A 1087 18.76 2.87 -18.95
N PRO A 1088 20.04 3.20 -18.70
CA PRO A 1088 20.43 4.52 -18.20
C PRO A 1088 20.17 5.61 -19.25
N VAL A 1089 19.50 6.68 -18.82
CA VAL A 1089 19.18 7.89 -19.56
C VAL A 1089 19.91 9.05 -18.89
N ILE A 1090 20.77 9.74 -19.65
CA ILE A 1090 21.53 10.90 -19.18
C ILE A 1090 20.95 12.14 -19.84
N TYR A 1091 20.38 13.04 -19.05
CA TYR A 1091 20.01 14.38 -19.53
C TYR A 1091 21.22 15.31 -19.47
N ARG A 1092 21.38 16.15 -20.48
CA ARG A 1092 22.41 17.18 -20.54
C ARG A 1092 21.82 18.49 -21.03
N LEU A 1093 22.08 19.58 -20.31
CA LEU A 1093 21.71 20.92 -20.76
C LEU A 1093 22.47 21.29 -22.04
N ALA A 1094 21.73 21.76 -23.05
CA ALA A 1094 22.26 22.08 -24.38
C ALA A 1094 21.49 23.26 -25.01
N GLU A 1095 21.95 23.71 -26.19
CA GLU A 1095 21.25 24.75 -26.97
C GLU A 1095 20.03 24.23 -27.72
N SER A 1096 20.06 22.97 -28.17
CA SER A 1096 19.00 22.34 -28.95
C SER A 1096 18.72 20.93 -28.46
N CYS A 1097 17.50 20.45 -28.70
CA CYS A 1097 17.10 19.11 -28.28
C CYS A 1097 17.60 18.05 -29.27
N ALA A 1098 18.22 17.00 -28.75
CA ALA A 1098 18.64 15.83 -29.55
C ALA A 1098 18.78 14.60 -28.66
N ILE A 1099 18.62 13.42 -29.24
CA ILE A 1099 18.81 12.14 -28.55
C ILE A 1099 19.94 11.38 -29.22
N THR A 1100 20.90 10.92 -28.43
CA THR A 1100 21.97 10.02 -28.86
C THR A 1100 21.78 8.66 -28.21
N VAL A 1101 21.45 7.67 -29.04
CA VAL A 1101 21.42 6.26 -28.65
C VAL A 1101 22.83 5.71 -28.71
N ILE A 1102 23.32 5.16 -27.59
CA ILE A 1102 24.54 4.37 -27.59
C ILE A 1102 24.14 2.91 -27.59
N THR A 1103 24.47 2.21 -28.68
CA THR A 1103 24.13 0.79 -28.84
C THR A 1103 25.00 -0.09 -27.92
N ALA A 1104 24.63 -1.36 -27.79
CA ALA A 1104 25.41 -2.38 -27.07
C ALA A 1104 26.88 -2.47 -27.53
N ASN A 1105 27.14 -2.23 -28.82
CA ASN A 1105 28.49 -2.23 -29.40
C ASN A 1105 29.27 -0.92 -29.13
N GLY A 1106 28.63 0.08 -28.55
CA GLY A 1106 29.22 1.40 -28.26
C GLY A 1106 29.02 2.42 -29.38
N ASP A 1107 28.41 2.06 -30.51
CA ASP A 1107 28.18 2.97 -31.63
C ASP A 1107 27.13 4.05 -31.26
N PRO A 1108 27.43 5.35 -31.46
CA PRO A 1108 26.50 6.43 -31.24
C PRO A 1108 25.61 6.69 -32.46
N ILE A 1109 24.31 6.83 -32.24
CA ILE A 1109 23.32 7.20 -33.25
C ILE A 1109 22.56 8.42 -32.74
N LYS A 1110 22.76 9.56 -33.39
CA LYS A 1110 22.16 10.84 -32.99
C LYS A 1110 20.96 11.17 -33.89
N THR A 1111 19.86 11.56 -33.25
CA THR A 1111 18.63 12.08 -33.88
C THR A 1111 18.31 13.44 -33.28
N GLU A 1112 17.97 14.42 -34.11
CA GLU A 1112 17.54 15.75 -33.63
C GLU A 1112 16.08 15.70 -33.16
N GLY A 1113 15.75 16.48 -32.12
CA GLY A 1113 14.43 16.54 -31.50
C GLY A 1113 14.28 15.73 -30.21
N SER A 1114 13.07 15.76 -29.64
CA SER A 1114 12.70 15.16 -28.35
C SER A 1114 12.19 13.73 -28.44
N LYS A 1115 12.02 13.17 -29.65
CA LYS A 1115 11.42 11.86 -29.88
C LYS A 1115 12.45 10.80 -30.24
N LEU A 1116 12.38 9.68 -29.54
CA LEU A 1116 13.17 8.50 -29.84
C LEU A 1116 12.51 7.71 -30.97
N ASP A 1117 13.30 7.38 -31.99
CA ASP A 1117 12.86 6.53 -33.11
C ASP A 1117 12.16 5.26 -32.61
N VAL A 1118 11.04 4.90 -33.25
CA VAL A 1118 10.19 3.76 -32.89
C VAL A 1118 10.97 2.45 -32.70
N ARG A 1119 12.03 2.22 -33.49
CA ARG A 1119 12.87 1.01 -33.37
C ARG A 1119 13.57 0.97 -32.01
N TRP A 1120 14.08 2.11 -31.55
CA TRP A 1120 14.80 2.20 -30.28
C TRP A 1120 13.84 2.23 -29.10
N SER A 1121 12.70 2.92 -29.24
CA SER A 1121 11.60 2.86 -28.25
C SER A 1121 11.17 1.40 -28.01
N ARG A 1122 10.90 0.66 -29.08
CA ARG A 1122 10.57 -0.77 -29.03
C ARG A 1122 11.67 -1.62 -28.39
N SER A 1123 12.94 -1.37 -28.72
CA SER A 1123 14.07 -2.08 -28.09
C SER A 1123 14.16 -1.85 -26.58
N LEU A 1124 13.80 -0.64 -26.10
CA LEU A 1124 13.66 -0.37 -24.66
C LEU A 1124 12.49 -1.15 -24.06
N PHE A 1125 11.31 -1.13 -24.69
CA PHE A 1125 10.12 -1.82 -24.21
C PHE A 1125 10.33 -3.34 -24.15
N GLU A 1126 10.96 -3.93 -25.17
CA GLU A 1126 11.30 -5.35 -25.24
C GLU A 1126 12.49 -5.73 -24.34
N ARG A 1127 13.19 -4.73 -23.77
CA ARG A 1127 14.38 -4.89 -22.93
C ARG A 1127 15.42 -5.84 -23.55
N ASP A 1128 15.61 -5.73 -24.86
CA ASP A 1128 16.37 -6.68 -25.69
C ASP A 1128 17.91 -6.50 -25.64
N GLY A 1129 18.38 -5.56 -24.81
CA GLY A 1129 19.79 -5.26 -24.60
C GLY A 1129 20.50 -4.56 -25.77
N ARG A 1130 19.80 -4.14 -26.84
CA ARG A 1130 20.46 -3.46 -27.98
C ARG A 1130 20.84 -2.01 -27.66
N VAL A 1131 20.14 -1.35 -26.74
CA VAL A 1131 20.48 0.00 -26.25
C VAL A 1131 21.27 -0.12 -24.95
N ARG A 1132 22.50 0.39 -24.95
CA ARG A 1132 23.34 0.46 -23.75
C ARG A 1132 23.00 1.66 -22.89
N LYS A 1133 22.79 2.82 -23.51
CA LYS A 1133 22.37 4.06 -22.84
C LYS A 1133 21.78 5.08 -23.80
N LEU A 1134 21.03 6.02 -23.25
CA LEU A 1134 20.54 7.21 -23.95
C LEU A 1134 21.22 8.46 -23.39
N VAL A 1135 21.63 9.37 -24.27
CA VAL A 1135 22.02 10.74 -23.90
C VAL A 1135 21.05 11.70 -24.56
N VAL A 1136 20.35 12.48 -23.76
CA VAL A 1136 19.30 13.41 -24.21
C VAL A 1136 19.77 14.83 -23.92
N ASP A 1137 19.98 15.58 -24.99
CA ASP A 1137 20.25 17.01 -24.94
C ASP A 1137 18.93 17.74 -24.71
N ILE A 1138 18.82 18.47 -23.60
CA ILE A 1138 17.65 19.22 -23.15
C ILE A 1138 17.96 20.71 -23.27
N PRO A 1139 17.15 21.51 -24.00
CA PRO A 1139 17.34 22.94 -24.07
C PRO A 1139 17.30 23.60 -22.68
N GLU A 1140 18.22 24.54 -22.40
CA GLU A 1140 18.20 25.26 -21.13
C GLU A 1140 16.90 26.05 -20.88
N THR A 1141 16.19 26.42 -21.94
CA THR A 1141 14.93 27.17 -21.88
C THR A 1141 13.72 26.29 -21.53
N THR A 1142 13.83 24.96 -21.60
CA THR A 1142 12.71 24.04 -21.31
C THR A 1142 12.67 23.59 -19.85
N VAL A 1143 13.74 23.79 -19.09
CA VAL A 1143 13.78 23.50 -17.65
C VAL A 1143 13.39 24.74 -16.84
N ARG A 1144 12.65 24.54 -15.74
CA ARG A 1144 12.21 25.64 -14.88
C ARG A 1144 13.36 26.14 -14.01
N GLN A 1145 13.45 27.46 -13.86
CA GLN A 1145 14.49 28.13 -13.06
C GLN A 1145 14.23 28.04 -11.57
#